data_AF-A0ABD3DP98-F1
#
_entry.id   AF-A0ABD3DP98-F1
#
_cell.length_a   1.000
_cell.length_b   1.000
_cell.length_c   1.000
_cell.angle_alpha   90.00
_cell.angle_beta   90.00
_cell.angle_gamma   90.00
#
_symmetry.space_group_name_H-M   'P 1'
#
loop_
_entity.id
_entity.type
_entity.pdbx_description
1 polymer ?
#
loop_
_entity_poly.entity_id
_entity_poly.type
_entity_poly.pdbx_seq_one_letter_code
_entity_poly.pdbx_strand_id
1 'polypeptide(L)'
;MELTKKDVGIEEISDSVDGHVSVKGQPSSSCRSPLDISARKKSCEGRDALSYATILRSRNKFVDAFAVYESVLEKDGESVEAYIGKGICLQMQNMGRLAYESFAEAVRLEPQNACALTHCGILYKDEGQLVEAAEKMYQKALKADPSYKLAAECLAIVLTDIGTSLKLAGNAKEGIQKYYEAIKIDYHYAPAYYNLGVVYSEMMQYDTALNCYERAAIEKPMYAEAYCNMGVIYKNRGDLESAIACYKRCLTVSPNFEIAKNNMAIALTDLGTKVKLEGDIHQGVSYYKKALNYNWHYADAMYNLGVAYGETLKFDMAIVFYELAFHFNPHCAEACNNLGVIYKDRDNLDKAVECYQMALSIKPNFSQSLNNLGVVYTVQGKMDAAASMIEKAIVANPTYAEAYNNLGVLYRDAGNISLAVEAYEQSLKIDLDSRNAGQNRLLAMNYINEGTDDKLYEAHRDWGRRFMSLFPQYTSWDNTKDPERPLVIGYVSPDYFTHSVSYFVEAPLLYHDYTNYKVVVYSAVVKADAKTNRFRDRVLKNGGTWRDIYGIDEKRVASMVREEKIDILVELTGHTANNKLGMMSCRPAPVQVTWIGYPNTTGLPTIDYRISDALADPVDTKQKHVEELVRLPNSFLCYTPSPEAGPVSPAPVLSNGFVTFGSFNNLAKITPRVLQCWAKILRAVPNSRLILKCKPFGCDSVRQQFLSTIEKLGLESLRVDLVPLIIFNHDHMQSYSLMDISLDTFPYAGTTTTCESLYMGVPCVTMGGSVHAHNVGVSLLKTVGLSNLVAKNEDEYADMALQLASDITALSKLRMKLRDLMLKSPLCNGSKFTQGLESSYRNMWRRYCKDDVPSLRRMETEQLQYQHQLNSQQ
;
A
#
# COMPACT_ATOMS: atom_id res chain seq x y z
N MET A 1 20.34 31.59 -3.23
CA MET A 1 19.73 32.77 -3.88
C MET A 1 19.24 33.65 -2.74
N GLU A 2 20.04 34.64 -2.35
CA GLU A 2 19.70 35.59 -1.27
C GLU A 2 18.82 36.72 -1.83
N LEU A 3 18.09 37.40 -0.92
CA LEU A 3 17.40 38.72 -1.01
C LEU A 3 16.12 38.63 -0.13
N THR A 4 15.72 39.58 0.72
CA THR A 4 16.41 40.65 1.48
C THR A 4 15.41 41.14 2.55
N LYS A 5 15.88 41.57 3.73
CA LYS A 5 15.03 42.33 4.68
C LYS A 5 14.81 43.77 4.19
N LYS A 6 13.67 44.37 4.54
CA LYS A 6 13.61 45.79 4.89
C LYS A 6 12.40 46.14 5.76
N ASP A 7 12.67 46.95 6.78
CA ASP A 7 11.77 47.39 7.84
C ASP A 7 11.01 48.68 7.47
N VAL A 8 9.85 48.93 8.12
CA VAL A 8 9.41 50.16 8.83
C VAL A 8 8.18 49.74 9.66
N GLY A 9 7.95 50.12 10.92
CA GLY A 9 8.74 50.89 11.89
C GLY A 9 7.98 50.95 13.23
N ILE A 10 8.69 51.18 14.34
CA ILE A 10 8.13 51.32 15.69
C ILE A 10 8.33 52.77 16.14
N GLU A 11 7.29 53.40 16.69
CA GLU A 11 7.42 54.60 17.51
C GLU A 11 7.30 54.22 18.99
N GLU A 12 8.42 54.29 19.71
CA GLU A 12 8.44 54.45 21.17
C GLU A 12 8.68 55.93 21.47
N ILE A 13 7.98 56.47 22.47
CA ILE A 13 8.40 57.68 23.18
C ILE A 13 8.39 57.35 24.68
N SER A 14 9.53 57.60 25.32
CA SER A 14 9.83 57.43 26.74
C SER A 14 9.26 58.60 27.58
N ASP A 15 9.49 58.82 28.88
CA ASP A 15 10.59 58.43 29.77
C ASP A 15 10.23 58.70 31.26
N SER A 16 11.07 58.21 32.21
CA SER A 16 11.35 58.69 33.60
C SER A 16 10.16 59.08 34.55
N VAL A 17 10.01 58.58 35.79
CA VAL A 17 10.90 58.49 36.98
C VAL A 17 11.03 59.79 37.82
N ASP A 18 10.70 59.63 39.12
CA ASP A 18 10.95 60.46 40.32
C ASP A 18 10.30 61.85 40.54
N GLY A 19 9.78 62.04 41.77
CA GLY A 19 9.24 63.30 42.28
C GLY A 19 8.45 63.17 43.60
N HIS A 20 9.10 63.40 44.74
CA HIS A 20 8.52 63.23 46.09
C HIS A 20 8.17 64.61 46.73
N VAL A 21 7.36 64.60 47.82
CA VAL A 21 7.18 65.67 48.86
C VAL A 21 6.00 66.68 48.75
N SER A 22 5.06 66.53 49.70
CA SER A 22 4.30 67.56 50.49
C SER A 22 3.34 68.57 49.83
N VAL A 23 2.15 68.77 50.44
CA VAL A 23 1.69 70.07 51.00
C VAL A 23 0.49 69.87 51.97
N LYS A 24 0.49 70.58 53.11
CA LYS A 24 -0.65 70.80 54.05
C LYS A 24 -1.42 72.07 53.61
N GLY A 25 -2.71 72.34 53.84
CA GLY A 25 -3.78 71.77 54.66
C GLY A 25 -4.68 72.89 55.24
N GLN A 26 -5.95 72.62 55.60
CA GLN A 26 -6.87 73.50 56.39
C GLN A 26 -7.32 74.86 55.76
N PRO A 27 -8.24 75.68 56.37
CA PRO A 27 -9.01 75.53 57.64
C PRO A 27 -10.54 75.84 57.62
N SER A 28 -11.26 75.35 58.64
CA SER A 28 -12.26 76.04 59.53
C SER A 28 -13.10 74.96 60.24
N SER A 29 -13.19 74.79 61.58
CA SER A 29 -13.61 75.68 62.69
C SER A 29 -15.02 76.28 62.47
N SER A 30 -16.00 76.23 63.39
CA SER A 30 -16.02 75.93 64.84
C SER A 30 -17.49 75.61 65.27
N CYS A 31 -17.91 75.24 66.49
CA CYS A 31 -17.23 74.88 67.76
C CYS A 31 -18.23 74.20 68.72
N ARG A 32 -17.79 73.28 69.60
CA ARG A 32 -18.27 73.12 71.00
C ARG A 32 -17.46 72.05 71.77
N SER A 33 -17.14 72.38 73.02
CA SER A 33 -16.41 71.57 74.02
C SER A 33 -17.34 71.28 75.21
N PRO A 34 -16.85 70.66 76.31
CA PRO A 34 -16.18 69.36 76.38
C PRO A 34 -16.97 68.40 77.31
N LEU A 35 -16.80 67.09 77.15
CA LEU A 35 -17.13 66.13 78.22
C LEU A 35 -15.97 65.17 78.45
N ASP A 36 -15.36 65.37 79.61
CA ASP A 36 -14.35 64.52 80.24
C ASP A 36 -14.94 63.16 80.61
N ILE A 37 -14.33 62.08 80.13
CA ILE A 37 -14.44 60.75 80.76
C ILE A 37 -13.04 60.10 80.76
N SER A 38 -12.24 60.44 81.76
CA SER A 38 -11.17 59.56 82.22
C SER A 38 -11.74 58.29 82.87
N ALA A 39 -11.97 57.23 82.10
CA ALA A 39 -12.30 55.86 82.57
C ALA A 39 -12.52 54.94 81.35
N ARG A 40 -11.94 53.74 81.22
CA ARG A 40 -11.02 52.92 82.03
C ARG A 40 -10.14 52.12 81.06
N LYS A 41 -8.90 51.79 81.43
CA LYS A 41 -8.32 50.51 80.97
C LYS A 41 -9.22 49.42 81.53
N LYS A 42 -10.15 48.88 80.74
CA LYS A 42 -10.79 47.60 81.07
C LYS A 42 -9.72 46.53 80.91
N SER A 43 -9.22 46.03 82.03
CA SER A 43 -8.64 44.69 82.07
C SER A 43 -9.71 43.71 81.62
N CYS A 44 -9.60 43.22 80.39
CA CYS A 44 -10.35 42.06 79.94
C CYS A 44 -9.83 40.86 80.71
N GLU A 45 -10.60 40.38 81.68
CA GLU A 45 -10.23 39.24 82.52
C GLU A 45 -10.48 37.92 81.76
N GLY A 46 -9.48 37.05 81.72
CA GLY A 46 -9.56 35.69 81.16
C GLY A 46 -10.14 35.61 79.75
N ARG A 47 -11.43 35.24 79.66
CA ARG A 47 -12.13 34.87 78.42
C ARG A 47 -12.22 35.98 77.38
N ASP A 48 -12.32 37.24 77.80
CA ASP A 48 -12.43 38.38 76.88
C ASP A 48 -11.11 38.60 76.10
N ALA A 49 -9.96 38.37 76.74
CA ALA A 49 -8.64 38.53 76.12
C ALA A 49 -8.32 37.40 75.13
N LEU A 50 -8.63 36.14 75.48
CA LEU A 50 -8.52 34.97 74.59
C LEU A 50 -9.40 35.13 73.34
N SER A 51 -10.63 35.60 73.52
CA SER A 51 -11.56 35.88 72.42
C SER A 51 -11.01 36.96 71.49
N TYR A 52 -10.47 38.05 72.05
CA TYR A 52 -9.87 39.14 71.28
C TYR A 52 -8.61 38.69 70.50
N ALA A 53 -7.71 37.93 71.13
CA ALA A 53 -6.53 37.36 70.47
C ALA A 53 -6.91 36.44 69.30
N THR A 54 -7.97 35.65 69.48
CA THR A 54 -8.50 34.75 68.43
C THR A 54 -9.09 35.52 67.25
N ILE A 55 -9.75 36.66 67.49
CA ILE A 55 -10.23 37.58 66.44
C ILE A 55 -9.07 38.26 65.70
N LEU A 56 -7.98 38.60 66.40
CA LEU A 56 -6.77 39.13 65.75
C LEU A 56 -6.11 38.07 64.86
N ARG A 57 -5.97 36.83 65.36
CA ARG A 57 -5.43 35.68 64.62
C ARG A 57 -6.26 35.38 63.37
N SER A 58 -7.59 35.35 63.46
CA SER A 58 -8.48 35.12 62.29
C SER A 58 -8.49 36.25 61.27
N ARG A 59 -7.91 37.42 61.60
CA ARG A 59 -7.68 38.56 60.70
C ARG A 59 -6.22 38.64 60.23
N ASN A 60 -5.45 37.55 60.35
CA ASN A 60 -4.03 37.45 60.01
C ASN A 60 -3.10 38.44 60.74
N LYS A 61 -3.53 39.01 61.86
CA LYS A 61 -2.72 39.90 62.70
C LYS A 61 -1.91 39.09 63.72
N PHE A 62 -1.03 38.23 63.24
CA PHE A 62 -0.33 37.24 64.06
C PHE A 62 0.58 37.86 65.13
N VAL A 63 1.23 39.00 64.85
CA VAL A 63 2.07 39.73 65.82
C VAL A 63 1.23 40.34 66.94
N ASP A 64 0.13 41.04 66.59
CA ASP A 64 -0.80 41.61 67.57
C ASP A 64 -1.44 40.51 68.43
N ALA A 65 -1.86 39.39 67.81
CA ALA A 65 -2.45 38.25 68.49
C ALA A 65 -1.46 37.56 69.44
N PHE A 66 -0.21 37.35 68.99
CA PHE A 66 0.87 36.77 69.78
C PHE A 66 1.09 37.54 71.09
N ALA A 67 1.21 38.87 71.02
CA ALA A 67 1.41 39.72 72.21
C ALA A 67 0.24 39.63 73.21
N VAL A 68 -1.00 39.46 72.74
CA VAL A 68 -2.16 39.25 73.61
C VAL A 68 -2.13 37.84 74.23
N TYR A 69 -1.78 36.80 73.48
CA TYR A 69 -1.62 35.45 74.02
C TYR A 69 -0.50 35.37 75.07
N GLU A 70 0.63 36.07 74.88
CA GLU A 70 1.67 36.17 75.91
C GLU A 70 1.16 36.86 77.17
N SER A 71 0.44 37.98 77.06
CA SER A 71 -0.13 38.66 78.25
C SER A 71 -1.29 37.90 78.92
N VAL A 72 -1.86 36.89 78.27
CA VAL A 72 -2.74 35.89 78.91
C VAL A 72 -1.89 34.89 79.69
N LEU A 73 -0.85 34.32 79.07
CA LEU A 73 0.05 33.34 79.71
C LEU A 73 0.85 33.90 80.90
N GLU A 74 1.17 35.20 80.91
CA GLU A 74 1.76 35.89 82.08
C GLU A 74 0.84 35.89 83.31
N LYS A 75 -0.47 35.73 83.12
CA LYS A 75 -1.50 35.78 84.19
C LYS A 75 -2.09 34.41 84.50
N ASP A 76 -2.17 33.56 83.48
CA ASP A 76 -2.67 32.20 83.51
C ASP A 76 -1.70 31.30 82.72
N GLY A 77 -0.64 30.87 83.40
CA GLY A 77 0.41 30.02 82.84
C GLY A 77 -0.02 28.58 82.54
N GLU A 78 -1.28 28.22 82.77
CA GLU A 78 -1.85 26.91 82.42
C GLU A 78 -2.88 27.01 81.26
N SER A 79 -3.01 28.19 80.64
CA SER A 79 -3.98 28.45 79.56
C SER A 79 -3.62 27.75 78.23
N VAL A 80 -4.14 26.53 78.05
CA VAL A 80 -3.93 25.70 76.84
C VAL A 80 -4.31 26.43 75.55
N GLU A 81 -5.46 27.13 75.53
CA GLU A 81 -5.90 27.92 74.37
C GLU A 81 -4.91 29.03 73.99
N ALA A 82 -4.27 29.66 74.97
CA ALA A 82 -3.26 30.70 74.72
C ALA A 82 -1.95 30.12 74.18
N TYR A 83 -1.50 28.96 74.69
CA TYR A 83 -0.34 28.26 74.13
C TYR A 83 -0.56 27.81 72.69
N ILE A 84 -1.74 27.28 72.36
CA ILE A 84 -2.11 26.91 70.98
C ILE A 84 -2.16 28.16 70.09
N GLY A 85 -2.83 29.23 70.55
CA GLY A 85 -2.92 30.50 69.84
C GLY A 85 -1.54 31.11 69.54
N LYS A 86 -0.66 31.12 70.55
CA LYS A 86 0.75 31.52 70.44
C LYS A 86 1.51 30.66 69.44
N GLY A 87 1.41 29.33 69.53
CA GLY A 87 2.04 28.38 68.62
C GLY A 87 1.64 28.60 67.16
N ILE A 88 0.35 28.80 66.87
CA ILE A 88 -0.14 29.09 65.50
C ILE A 88 0.43 30.42 65.00
N CYS A 89 0.48 31.46 65.83
CA CYS A 89 1.04 32.74 65.43
C CYS A 89 2.55 32.66 65.14
N LEU A 90 3.29 31.83 65.88
CA LEU A 90 4.72 31.55 65.62
C LEU A 90 4.93 30.72 64.35
N GLN A 91 4.08 29.71 64.12
CA GLN A 91 4.13 28.88 62.91
C GLN A 91 3.89 29.71 61.65
N MET A 92 2.90 30.62 61.66
CA MET A 92 2.63 31.55 60.56
C MET A 92 3.74 32.61 60.35
N GLN A 93 4.67 32.73 61.30
CA GLN A 93 5.89 33.57 61.19
C GLN A 93 7.14 32.74 60.87
N ASN A 94 7.00 31.48 60.43
CA ASN A 94 8.08 30.53 60.16
C ASN A 94 9.01 30.23 61.36
N MET A 95 8.55 30.49 62.60
CA MET A 95 9.33 30.24 63.83
C MET A 95 9.10 28.81 64.35
N GLY A 96 9.32 27.80 63.49
CA GLY A 96 8.89 26.40 63.72
C GLY A 96 9.28 25.80 65.07
N ARG A 97 10.52 26.01 65.53
CA ARG A 97 10.97 25.52 66.85
C ARG A 97 10.22 26.14 68.03
N LEU A 98 10.03 27.47 68.03
CA LEU A 98 9.30 28.16 69.10
C LEU A 98 7.79 27.83 69.06
N ALA A 99 7.25 27.60 67.85
CA ALA A 99 5.91 27.08 67.67
C ALA A 99 5.78 25.68 68.28
N TYR A 100 6.72 24.77 67.99
CA TYR A 100 6.77 23.43 68.58
C TYR A 100 6.86 23.50 70.11
N GLU A 101 7.75 24.32 70.68
CA GLU A 101 7.86 24.51 72.13
C GLU A 101 6.53 24.99 72.74
N SER A 102 5.81 25.89 72.07
CA SER A 102 4.48 26.37 72.51
C SER A 102 3.39 25.28 72.41
N PHE A 103 3.37 24.48 71.34
CA PHE A 103 2.41 23.39 71.18
C PHE A 103 2.73 22.19 72.09
N ALA A 104 4.01 21.88 72.31
CA ALA A 104 4.44 20.84 73.24
C ALA A 104 4.02 21.15 74.67
N GLU A 105 4.06 22.43 75.08
CA GLU A 105 3.58 22.86 76.39
C GLU A 105 2.04 22.77 76.49
N ALA A 106 1.30 23.12 75.44
CA ALA A 106 -0.14 22.85 75.36
C ALA A 106 -0.47 21.34 75.48
N VAL A 107 0.32 20.46 74.83
CA VAL A 107 0.19 18.99 74.96
C VAL A 107 0.66 18.47 76.32
N ARG A 108 1.56 19.16 77.02
CA ARG A 108 1.98 18.81 78.39
C ARG A 108 0.84 19.07 79.37
N LEU A 109 0.16 20.20 79.22
CA LEU A 109 -0.98 20.62 80.05
C LEU A 109 -2.25 19.80 79.72
N GLU A 110 -2.54 19.59 78.44
CA GLU A 110 -3.67 18.77 77.97
C GLU A 110 -3.21 17.69 76.97
N PRO A 111 -2.80 16.50 77.44
CA PRO A 111 -2.25 15.43 76.59
C PRO A 111 -3.17 14.86 75.52
N GLN A 112 -4.45 15.25 75.52
CA GLN A 112 -5.48 14.86 74.56
C GLN A 112 -5.97 16.05 73.71
N ASN A 113 -5.31 17.21 73.74
CA ASN A 113 -5.72 18.33 72.88
C ASN A 113 -5.43 18.04 71.40
N ALA A 114 -6.47 17.73 70.62
CA ALA A 114 -6.35 17.37 69.21
C ALA A 114 -5.76 18.51 68.35
N CYS A 115 -6.04 19.77 68.68
CA CYS A 115 -5.52 20.91 67.94
C CYS A 115 -4.01 21.05 68.12
N ALA A 116 -3.51 21.05 69.37
CA ALA A 116 -2.08 21.12 69.66
C ALA A 116 -1.30 19.95 69.06
N LEU A 117 -1.82 18.72 69.20
CA LEU A 117 -1.24 17.51 68.61
C LEU A 117 -1.17 17.59 67.08
N THR A 118 -2.20 18.12 66.42
CA THR A 118 -2.20 18.28 64.96
C THR A 118 -1.12 19.26 64.51
N HIS A 119 -0.99 20.41 65.17
CA HIS A 119 0.03 21.39 64.82
C HIS A 119 1.46 20.89 65.10
N CYS A 120 1.71 20.11 66.15
CA CYS A 120 2.96 19.38 66.31
C CYS A 120 3.23 18.43 65.13
N GLY A 121 2.21 17.69 64.69
CA GLY A 121 2.31 16.79 63.53
C GLY A 121 2.66 17.51 62.23
N ILE A 122 2.17 18.74 62.02
CA ILE A 122 2.52 19.55 60.85
C ILE A 122 4.01 19.90 60.88
N LEU A 123 4.52 20.34 62.03
CA LEU A 123 5.94 20.68 62.18
C LEU A 123 6.85 19.44 61.99
N TYR A 124 6.48 18.27 62.50
CA TYR A 124 7.20 17.02 62.21
C TYR A 124 7.18 16.65 60.72
N LYS A 125 6.06 16.89 60.02
CA LYS A 125 5.98 16.70 58.56
C LYS A 125 6.94 17.64 57.82
N ASP A 126 6.96 18.91 58.20
CA ASP A 126 7.79 19.95 57.58
C ASP A 126 9.29 19.66 57.79
N GLU A 127 9.67 19.02 58.90
CA GLU A 127 11.01 18.48 59.16
C GLU A 127 11.33 17.13 58.46
N GLY A 128 10.39 16.58 57.67
CA GLY A 128 10.54 15.30 56.97
C GLY A 128 10.34 14.05 57.83
N GLN A 129 9.97 14.21 59.11
CA GLN A 129 9.75 13.12 60.06
C GLN A 129 8.33 12.56 59.93
N LEU A 130 8.04 11.94 58.78
CA LEU A 130 6.70 11.51 58.40
C LEU A 130 6.11 10.45 59.33
N VAL A 131 6.92 9.50 59.82
CA VAL A 131 6.47 8.43 60.72
C VAL A 131 6.10 9.00 62.10
N GLU A 132 6.94 9.87 62.65
CA GLU A 132 6.69 10.65 63.87
C GLU A 132 5.39 11.44 63.78
N ALA A 133 5.20 12.18 62.68
CA ALA A 133 4.00 12.96 62.42
C ALA A 133 2.74 12.08 62.42
N ALA A 134 2.77 10.96 61.69
CA ALA A 134 1.65 10.04 61.60
C ALA A 134 1.32 9.36 62.94
N GLU A 135 2.30 8.68 63.56
CA GLU A 135 2.07 7.77 64.69
C GLU A 135 2.02 8.49 66.04
N LYS A 136 2.93 9.43 66.29
CA LYS A 136 3.09 10.08 67.60
C LYS A 136 2.13 11.25 67.78
N MET A 137 1.76 11.91 66.67
CA MET A 137 0.96 13.15 66.67
C MET A 137 -0.45 12.96 66.11
N TYR A 138 -0.63 12.76 64.79
CA TYR A 138 -1.97 12.79 64.20
C TYR A 138 -2.87 11.62 64.64
N GLN A 139 -2.33 10.39 64.73
CA GLN A 139 -3.10 9.27 65.30
C GLN A 139 -3.49 9.51 66.76
N LYS A 140 -2.68 10.25 67.52
CA LYS A 140 -3.00 10.62 68.91
C LYS A 140 -4.08 11.71 68.96
N ALA A 141 -4.04 12.69 68.03
CA ALA A 141 -5.08 13.69 67.87
C ALA A 141 -6.44 13.05 67.56
N LEU A 142 -6.50 12.12 66.60
CA LEU A 142 -7.74 11.42 66.21
C LEU A 142 -8.24 10.41 67.25
N LYS A 143 -7.36 9.90 68.13
CA LYS A 143 -7.78 9.11 69.30
C LYS A 143 -8.47 9.96 70.37
N ALA A 144 -8.12 11.25 70.44
CA ALA A 144 -8.71 12.18 71.40
C ALA A 144 -9.99 12.85 70.87
N ASP A 145 -9.97 13.31 69.61
CA ASP A 145 -11.15 13.78 68.89
C ASP A 145 -11.22 13.15 67.49
N PRO A 146 -12.00 12.05 67.33
CA PRO A 146 -12.23 11.41 66.04
C PRO A 146 -12.94 12.31 65.01
N SER A 147 -13.53 13.44 65.43
CA SER A 147 -14.21 14.39 64.54
C SER A 147 -13.32 15.54 64.05
N TYR A 148 -12.07 15.62 64.53
CA TYR A 148 -11.13 16.69 64.20
C TYR A 148 -10.56 16.57 62.78
N LYS A 149 -11.33 17.08 61.80
CA LYS A 149 -11.08 16.96 60.35
C LYS A 149 -9.64 17.24 59.93
N LEU A 150 -9.02 18.31 60.45
CA LEU A 150 -7.67 18.70 60.06
C LEU A 150 -6.62 17.62 60.41
N ALA A 151 -6.79 16.87 61.50
CA ALA A 151 -5.91 15.74 61.81
C ALA A 151 -6.10 14.57 60.83
N ALA A 152 -7.34 14.33 60.39
CA ALA A 152 -7.66 13.29 59.41
C ALA A 152 -7.05 13.62 58.04
N GLU A 153 -7.28 14.84 57.54
CA GLU A 153 -6.71 15.36 56.30
C GLU A 153 -5.16 15.29 56.33
N CYS A 154 -4.53 15.83 57.37
CA CYS A 154 -3.07 15.81 57.50
C CYS A 154 -2.50 14.37 57.63
N LEU A 155 -3.18 13.46 58.33
CA LEU A 155 -2.76 12.07 58.43
C LEU A 155 -2.90 11.32 57.10
N ALA A 156 -3.98 11.52 56.36
CA ALA A 156 -4.18 10.89 55.05
C ALA A 156 -3.12 11.35 54.03
N ILE A 157 -2.74 12.64 54.06
CA ILE A 157 -1.62 13.17 53.27
C ILE A 157 -0.32 12.46 53.67
N VAL A 158 0.06 12.45 54.96
CA VAL A 158 1.33 11.89 55.41
C VAL A 158 1.43 10.38 55.18
N LEU A 159 0.35 9.62 55.39
CA LEU A 159 0.30 8.19 55.05
C LEU A 159 0.53 7.95 53.54
N THR A 160 0.04 8.85 52.69
CA THR A 160 0.27 8.79 51.23
C THR A 160 1.71 9.16 50.87
N ASP A 161 2.31 10.14 51.55
CA ASP A 161 3.72 10.53 51.37
C ASP A 161 4.66 9.37 51.79
N ILE A 162 4.37 8.70 52.92
CA ILE A 162 5.07 7.48 53.37
C ILE A 162 4.88 6.35 52.33
N GLY A 163 3.65 6.12 51.87
CA GLY A 163 3.37 5.08 50.87
C GLY A 163 4.12 5.29 49.56
N THR A 164 4.28 6.54 49.14
CA THR A 164 5.06 6.94 47.96
C THR A 164 6.55 6.68 48.18
N SER A 165 7.08 7.04 49.35
CA SER A 165 8.48 6.78 49.72
C SER A 165 8.80 5.29 49.75
N LEU A 166 7.90 4.46 50.32
CA LEU A 166 8.02 3.00 50.33
C LEU A 166 7.97 2.40 48.91
N LYS A 167 7.10 2.92 48.03
CA LYS A 167 7.06 2.51 46.61
C LYS A 167 8.40 2.77 45.92
N LEU A 168 8.96 3.97 46.09
CA LEU A 168 10.24 4.35 45.49
C LEU A 168 11.43 3.54 46.04
N ALA A 169 11.34 3.07 47.29
CA ALA A 169 12.29 2.14 47.88
C ALA A 169 12.11 0.67 47.43
N GLY A 170 11.13 0.35 46.58
CA GLY A 170 10.82 -1.00 46.11
C GLY A 170 9.81 -1.79 46.96
N ASN A 171 9.41 -1.25 48.12
CA ASN A 171 8.47 -1.90 49.06
C ASN A 171 7.00 -1.65 48.67
N ALA A 172 6.63 -1.99 47.42
CA ALA A 172 5.30 -1.69 46.87
C ALA A 172 4.13 -2.24 47.71
N LYS A 173 4.28 -3.41 48.35
CA LYS A 173 3.24 -3.98 49.25
C LYS A 173 2.97 -3.13 50.49
N GLU A 174 4.02 -2.59 51.11
CA GLU A 174 3.91 -1.71 52.27
C GLU A 174 3.38 -0.33 51.85
N GLY A 175 3.77 0.15 50.66
CA GLY A 175 3.19 1.34 50.05
C GLY A 175 1.68 1.24 49.84
N ILE A 176 1.21 0.13 49.26
CA ILE A 176 -0.23 -0.18 49.09
C ILE A 176 -0.96 -0.14 50.44
N GLN A 177 -0.39 -0.78 51.46
CA GLN A 177 -0.96 -0.80 52.81
C GLN A 177 -1.12 0.62 53.38
N LYS A 178 -0.14 1.50 53.17
CA LYS A 178 -0.20 2.90 53.63
C LYS A 178 -1.22 3.75 52.86
N TYR A 179 -1.44 3.51 51.57
CA TYR A 179 -2.54 4.18 50.87
C TYR A 179 -3.93 3.71 51.32
N TYR A 180 -4.11 2.42 51.62
CA TYR A 180 -5.36 1.93 52.23
C TYR A 180 -5.58 2.50 53.64
N GLU A 181 -4.52 2.67 54.43
CA GLU A 181 -4.59 3.39 55.71
C GLU A 181 -5.02 4.86 55.50
N ALA A 182 -4.48 5.56 54.50
CA ALA A 182 -4.90 6.93 54.16
C ALA A 182 -6.38 7.02 53.80
N ILE A 183 -6.88 6.14 52.92
CA ILE A 183 -8.29 6.08 52.49
C ILE A 183 -9.23 5.73 53.66
N LYS A 184 -8.76 4.95 54.63
CA LYS A 184 -9.55 4.63 55.83
C LYS A 184 -9.69 5.83 56.78
N ILE A 185 -8.75 6.77 56.74
CA ILE A 185 -8.79 8.01 57.53
C ILE A 185 -9.61 9.09 56.80
N ASP A 186 -9.36 9.30 55.51
CA ASP A 186 -10.14 10.20 54.65
C ASP A 186 -10.54 9.49 53.35
N TYR A 187 -11.82 9.12 53.27
CA TYR A 187 -12.41 8.46 52.11
C TYR A 187 -12.47 9.38 50.86
N HIS A 188 -12.39 10.69 51.03
CA HIS A 188 -12.46 11.64 49.91
C HIS A 188 -11.06 12.06 49.40
N TYR A 189 -9.98 11.49 49.95
CA TYR A 189 -8.61 11.85 49.62
C TYR A 189 -8.13 11.26 48.27
N ALA A 190 -8.50 11.93 47.17
CA ALA A 190 -8.19 11.54 45.79
C ALA A 190 -6.72 11.14 45.52
N PRO A 191 -5.66 11.77 46.10
CA PRO A 191 -4.28 11.39 45.82
C PRO A 191 -3.90 9.97 46.29
N ALA A 192 -4.52 9.44 47.35
CA ALA A 192 -4.27 8.06 47.78
C ALA A 192 -4.83 7.04 46.75
N TYR A 193 -6.03 7.29 46.23
CA TYR A 193 -6.59 6.50 45.13
C TYR A 193 -5.74 6.60 43.86
N TYR A 194 -5.29 7.80 43.47
CA TYR A 194 -4.42 7.97 42.32
C TYR A 194 -3.11 7.17 42.46
N ASN A 195 -2.44 7.25 43.62
CA ASN A 195 -1.19 6.54 43.84
C ASN A 195 -1.36 5.01 43.94
N LEU A 196 -2.48 4.50 44.48
CA LEU A 196 -2.85 3.08 44.34
C LEU A 196 -3.00 2.69 42.87
N GLY A 197 -3.67 3.52 42.06
CA GLY A 197 -3.81 3.32 40.62
C GLY A 197 -2.46 3.20 39.91
N VAL A 198 -1.49 4.04 40.27
CA VAL A 198 -0.11 3.98 39.75
C VAL A 198 0.55 2.65 40.11
N VAL A 199 0.53 2.23 41.39
CA VAL A 199 1.15 0.95 41.79
C VAL A 199 0.48 -0.24 41.12
N TYR A 200 -0.86 -0.29 41.07
CA TYR A 200 -1.56 -1.38 40.40
C TYR A 200 -1.30 -1.40 38.89
N SER A 201 -1.12 -0.24 38.26
CA SER A 201 -0.72 -0.15 36.85
C SER A 201 0.71 -0.66 36.62
N GLU A 202 1.66 -0.34 37.50
CA GLU A 202 3.03 -0.88 37.49
C GLU A 202 3.04 -2.41 37.70
N MET A 203 2.10 -2.93 38.49
CA MET A 203 1.87 -4.37 38.68
C MET A 203 1.04 -5.04 37.57
N MET A 204 0.70 -4.33 36.49
CA MET A 204 -0.16 -4.79 35.38
C MET A 204 -1.59 -5.22 35.81
N GLN A 205 -2.04 -4.83 37.01
CA GLN A 205 -3.40 -5.06 37.51
C GLN A 205 -4.35 -3.96 37.03
N TYR A 206 -4.54 -3.91 35.71
CA TYR A 206 -5.18 -2.78 35.02
C TYR A 206 -6.62 -2.48 35.46
N ASP A 207 -7.45 -3.48 35.77
CA ASP A 207 -8.82 -3.24 36.24
C ASP A 207 -8.84 -2.60 37.63
N THR A 208 -7.98 -3.06 38.54
CA THR A 208 -7.80 -2.44 39.86
C THR A 208 -7.28 -1.00 39.72
N ALA A 209 -6.33 -0.78 38.80
CA ALA A 209 -5.78 0.54 38.52
C ALA A 209 -6.84 1.52 37.97
N LEU A 210 -7.66 1.08 37.00
CA LEU A 210 -8.77 1.87 36.46
C LEU A 210 -9.79 2.24 37.55
N ASN A 211 -10.24 1.28 38.36
CA ASN A 211 -11.13 1.55 39.49
C ASN A 211 -10.54 2.59 40.47
N CYS A 212 -9.24 2.53 40.74
CA CYS A 212 -8.55 3.50 41.58
C CYS A 212 -8.49 4.91 40.93
N TYR A 213 -8.17 5.01 39.64
CA TYR A 213 -8.17 6.29 38.93
C TYR A 213 -9.57 6.90 38.77
N GLU A 214 -10.59 6.07 38.51
CA GLU A 214 -11.99 6.51 38.48
C GLU A 214 -12.42 7.09 39.83
N ARG A 215 -12.07 6.43 40.94
CA ARG A 215 -12.31 6.98 42.28
C ARG A 215 -11.60 8.31 42.51
N ALA A 216 -10.31 8.41 42.16
CA ALA A 216 -9.58 9.68 42.24
C ALA A 216 -10.24 10.80 41.41
N ALA A 217 -10.78 10.47 40.23
CA ALA A 217 -11.47 11.40 39.35
C ALA A 217 -12.91 11.74 39.78
N ILE A 218 -13.58 10.87 40.55
CA ILE A 218 -14.88 11.15 41.18
C ILE A 218 -14.69 12.14 42.33
N GLU A 219 -13.76 11.87 43.24
CA GLU A 219 -13.50 12.73 44.41
C GLU A 219 -12.87 14.08 44.00
N LYS A 220 -12.06 14.11 42.94
CA LYS A 220 -11.50 15.34 42.35
C LYS A 220 -11.69 15.35 40.82
N PRO A 221 -12.80 15.90 40.29
CA PRO A 221 -13.08 15.98 38.85
C PRO A 221 -12.07 16.81 38.01
N MET A 222 -11.13 17.50 38.65
CA MET A 222 -10.02 18.23 38.04
C MET A 222 -8.65 17.53 38.23
N TYR A 223 -8.63 16.20 38.40
CA TYR A 223 -7.39 15.41 38.48
C TYR A 223 -6.94 14.97 37.07
N ALA A 224 -6.20 15.82 36.37
CA ALA A 224 -5.82 15.62 34.97
C ALA A 224 -4.98 14.34 34.74
N GLU A 225 -4.09 14.02 35.68
CA GLU A 225 -3.19 12.87 35.64
C GLU A 225 -3.94 11.55 35.71
N ALA A 226 -5.02 11.47 36.49
CA ALA A 226 -5.86 10.28 36.59
C ALA A 226 -6.49 9.95 35.23
N TYR A 227 -7.09 10.95 34.56
CA TYR A 227 -7.61 10.80 33.21
C TYR A 227 -6.52 10.44 32.19
N CYS A 228 -5.32 11.03 32.30
CA CYS A 228 -4.22 10.66 31.40
C CYS A 228 -3.82 9.18 31.57
N ASN A 229 -3.67 8.71 32.80
CA ASN A 229 -3.25 7.32 33.08
C ASN A 229 -4.35 6.30 32.73
N MET A 230 -5.62 6.62 32.97
CA MET A 230 -6.75 5.82 32.45
C MET A 230 -6.65 5.68 30.92
N GLY A 231 -6.41 6.79 30.21
CA GLY A 231 -6.27 6.77 28.75
C GLY A 231 -5.11 5.88 28.27
N VAL A 232 -3.97 5.88 28.98
CA VAL A 232 -2.84 4.99 28.68
C VAL A 232 -3.23 3.52 28.85
N ILE A 233 -3.97 3.16 29.91
CA ILE A 233 -4.44 1.78 30.10
C ILE A 233 -5.41 1.36 29.00
N TYR A 234 -6.40 2.19 28.65
CA TYR A 234 -7.35 1.88 27.56
C TYR A 234 -6.62 1.72 26.21
N LYS A 235 -5.66 2.60 25.88
CA LYS A 235 -4.85 2.48 24.67
C LYS A 235 -4.08 1.16 24.64
N ASN A 236 -3.44 0.77 25.75
CA ASN A 236 -2.70 -0.49 25.86
C ASN A 236 -3.62 -1.73 25.79
N ARG A 237 -4.92 -1.58 26.03
CA ARG A 237 -5.96 -2.61 25.82
C ARG A 237 -6.53 -2.64 24.40
N GLY A 238 -6.15 -1.68 23.54
CA GLY A 238 -6.72 -1.50 22.20
C GLY A 238 -8.07 -0.78 22.17
N ASP A 239 -8.56 -0.27 23.31
CA ASP A 239 -9.76 0.56 23.40
C ASP A 239 -9.37 2.03 23.16
N LEU A 240 -9.22 2.36 21.88
CA LEU A 240 -8.75 3.67 21.43
C LEU A 240 -9.82 4.76 21.67
N GLU A 241 -11.09 4.39 21.56
CA GLU A 241 -12.24 5.24 21.76
C GLU A 241 -12.34 5.71 23.22
N SER A 242 -12.22 4.81 24.20
CA SER A 242 -12.14 5.19 25.63
C SER A 242 -10.86 5.94 25.97
N ALA A 243 -9.73 5.59 25.34
CA ALA A 243 -8.47 6.31 25.52
C ALA A 243 -8.58 7.78 25.08
N ILE A 244 -9.13 8.03 23.89
CA ILE A 244 -9.40 9.35 23.32
C ILE A 244 -10.36 10.15 24.21
N ALA A 245 -11.41 9.51 24.76
CA ALA A 245 -12.31 10.16 25.70
C ALA A 245 -11.60 10.61 26.99
N CYS A 246 -10.73 9.77 27.54
CA CYS A 246 -9.92 10.06 28.71
C CYS A 246 -8.91 11.20 28.45
N TYR A 247 -8.16 11.16 27.33
CA TYR A 247 -7.24 12.25 26.97
C TYR A 247 -7.97 13.57 26.70
N LYS A 248 -9.13 13.53 26.04
CA LYS A 248 -9.98 14.72 25.86
C LYS A 248 -10.42 15.31 27.20
N ARG A 249 -10.76 14.47 28.19
CA ARG A 249 -11.11 14.90 29.55
C ARG A 249 -9.91 15.53 30.25
N CYS A 250 -8.74 14.88 30.19
CA CYS A 250 -7.47 15.43 30.69
C CYS A 250 -7.17 16.81 30.10
N LEU A 251 -7.22 16.97 28.77
CA LEU A 251 -6.96 18.23 28.08
C LEU A 251 -8.05 19.30 28.28
N THR A 252 -9.26 18.92 28.69
CA THR A 252 -10.29 19.87 29.12
C THR A 252 -9.96 20.47 30.49
N VAL A 253 -9.33 19.69 31.38
CA VAL A 253 -8.89 20.12 32.72
C VAL A 253 -7.57 20.88 32.64
N SER A 254 -6.62 20.40 31.83
CA SER A 254 -5.29 21.01 31.64
C SER A 254 -4.93 21.04 30.14
N PRO A 255 -5.25 22.14 29.43
CA PRO A 255 -5.01 22.25 27.99
C PRO A 255 -3.54 22.17 27.56
N ASN A 256 -2.60 22.40 28.47
CA ASN A 256 -1.15 22.35 28.24
C ASN A 256 -0.49 21.05 28.75
N PHE A 257 -1.28 19.99 28.96
CA PHE A 257 -0.75 18.68 29.37
C PHE A 257 -0.12 17.95 28.17
N GLU A 258 1.13 18.27 27.85
CA GLU A 258 1.82 17.80 26.63
C GLU A 258 1.86 16.27 26.47
N ILE A 259 2.01 15.52 27.58
CA ILE A 259 1.96 14.04 27.57
C ILE A 259 0.61 13.54 27.02
N ALA A 260 -0.50 14.21 27.37
CA ALA A 260 -1.84 13.85 26.92
C ALA A 260 -2.08 14.30 25.48
N LYS A 261 -1.51 15.43 25.02
CA LYS A 261 -1.52 15.80 23.58
C LYS A 261 -0.80 14.76 22.74
N ASN A 262 0.38 14.33 23.15
CA ASN A 262 1.16 13.30 22.46
C ASN A 262 0.43 11.94 22.44
N ASN A 263 -0.07 11.49 23.58
CA ASN A 263 -0.83 10.25 23.65
C ASN A 263 -2.15 10.30 22.86
N MET A 264 -2.81 11.46 22.81
CA MET A 264 -3.99 11.72 21.97
C MET A 264 -3.64 11.64 20.48
N ALA A 265 -2.52 12.21 20.05
CA ALA A 265 -2.06 12.11 18.66
C ALA A 265 -1.75 10.67 18.25
N ILE A 266 -1.12 9.88 19.12
CA ILE A 266 -0.88 8.44 18.91
C ILE A 266 -2.22 7.70 18.79
N ALA A 267 -3.11 7.81 19.78
CA ALA A 267 -4.38 7.08 19.78
C ALA A 267 -5.30 7.44 18.59
N LEU A 268 -5.30 8.71 18.16
CA LEU A 268 -5.99 9.14 16.94
C LEU A 268 -5.36 8.55 15.66
N THR A 269 -4.04 8.36 15.65
CA THR A 269 -3.33 7.74 14.51
C THR A 269 -3.60 6.24 14.45
N ASP A 270 -3.57 5.55 15.59
CA ASP A 270 -3.94 4.13 15.68
C ASP A 270 -5.39 3.92 15.23
N LEU A 271 -6.33 4.77 15.66
CA LEU A 271 -7.74 4.70 15.27
C LEU A 271 -7.94 5.03 13.80
N GLY A 272 -7.22 6.01 13.26
CA GLY A 272 -7.21 6.31 11.83
C GLY A 272 -6.76 5.13 10.99
N THR A 273 -5.74 4.40 11.45
CA THR A 273 -5.23 3.19 10.78
C THR A 273 -6.21 2.03 10.85
N LYS A 274 -6.83 1.78 12.00
CA LYS A 274 -7.91 0.78 12.16
C LYS A 274 -9.05 1.05 11.17
N VAL A 275 -9.59 2.27 11.15
CA VAL A 275 -10.73 2.64 10.28
C VAL A 275 -10.36 2.63 8.79
N LYS A 276 -9.11 2.98 8.45
CA LYS A 276 -8.60 2.83 7.07
C LYS A 276 -8.55 1.37 6.64
N LEU A 277 -8.11 0.47 7.51
CA LEU A 277 -8.07 -0.99 7.24
C LEU A 277 -9.48 -1.61 7.17
N GLU A 278 -10.45 -1.06 7.88
CA GLU A 278 -11.88 -1.39 7.76
C GLU A 278 -12.51 -0.87 6.44
N GLY A 279 -11.79 -0.02 5.69
CA GLY A 279 -12.14 0.44 4.35
C GLY A 279 -12.49 1.94 4.22
N ASP A 280 -12.68 2.67 5.33
CA ASP A 280 -12.98 4.10 5.29
C ASP A 280 -11.71 4.96 5.35
N ILE A 281 -11.05 5.06 4.19
CA ILE A 281 -9.84 5.87 4.00
C ILE A 281 -10.12 7.37 4.29
N HIS A 282 -11.34 7.86 4.01
CA HIS A 282 -11.69 9.26 4.23
C HIS A 282 -11.74 9.61 5.72
N GLN A 283 -12.33 8.74 6.54
CA GLN A 283 -12.36 8.89 7.98
C GLN A 283 -10.97 8.63 8.60
N GLY A 284 -10.18 7.71 8.06
CA GLY A 284 -8.76 7.54 8.41
C GLY A 284 -7.96 8.85 8.26
N VAL A 285 -8.04 9.49 7.09
CA VAL A 285 -7.43 10.82 6.82
C VAL A 285 -7.95 11.90 7.77
N SER A 286 -9.23 11.87 8.15
CA SER A 286 -9.81 12.78 9.14
C SER A 286 -9.17 12.63 10.52
N TYR A 287 -8.91 11.39 10.96
CA TYR A 287 -8.25 11.11 12.24
C TYR A 287 -6.77 11.48 12.23
N TYR A 288 -6.01 11.16 11.19
CA TYR A 288 -4.59 11.56 11.10
C TYR A 288 -4.42 13.09 11.12
N LYS A 289 -5.30 13.85 10.44
CA LYS A 289 -5.30 15.31 10.52
C LYS A 289 -5.62 15.83 11.92
N LYS A 290 -6.54 15.18 12.65
CA LYS A 290 -6.80 15.52 14.05
C LYS A 290 -5.59 15.21 14.94
N ALA A 291 -4.86 14.13 14.70
CA ALA A 291 -3.63 13.82 15.42
C ALA A 291 -2.58 14.94 15.27
N LEU A 292 -2.39 15.44 14.05
CA LEU A 292 -1.46 16.55 13.77
C LEU A 292 -1.88 17.88 14.41
N ASN A 293 -3.15 18.09 14.76
CA ASN A 293 -3.56 19.26 15.55
C ASN A 293 -3.11 19.17 17.02
N TYR A 294 -2.86 17.96 17.55
CA TYR A 294 -2.33 17.76 18.91
C TYR A 294 -0.81 17.67 18.95
N ASN A 295 -0.19 17.05 17.94
CA ASN A 295 1.26 17.05 17.72
C ASN A 295 1.57 17.25 16.23
N TRP A 296 1.94 18.48 15.87
CA TRP A 296 2.14 18.92 14.49
C TRP A 296 3.39 18.35 13.82
N HIS A 297 4.32 17.76 14.57
CA HIS A 297 5.55 17.13 14.08
C HIS A 297 5.54 15.60 14.28
N TYR A 298 4.36 14.99 14.40
CA TYR A 298 4.25 13.54 14.60
C TYR A 298 4.41 12.78 13.27
N ALA A 299 5.61 12.24 13.05
CA ALA A 299 6.02 11.60 11.79
C ALA A 299 5.12 10.43 11.37
N ASP A 300 4.65 9.58 12.30
CA ASP A 300 3.83 8.40 11.95
C ASP A 300 2.46 8.81 11.38
N ALA A 301 1.86 9.88 11.90
CA ALA A 301 0.62 10.44 11.37
C ALA A 301 0.82 11.04 9.97
N MET A 302 1.99 11.65 9.70
CA MET A 302 2.36 12.13 8.38
C MET A 302 2.60 10.98 7.40
N TYR A 303 3.35 9.94 7.80
CA TYR A 303 3.57 8.75 6.99
C TYR A 303 2.24 8.10 6.61
N ASN A 304 1.35 7.90 7.58
CA ASN A 304 0.04 7.28 7.33
C ASN A 304 -0.90 8.16 6.47
N LEU A 305 -0.80 9.50 6.55
CA LEU A 305 -1.41 10.40 5.57
C LEU A 305 -0.82 10.21 4.17
N GLY A 306 0.50 10.07 4.06
CA GLY A 306 1.20 9.75 2.81
C GLY A 306 0.66 8.46 2.18
N VAL A 307 0.50 7.41 2.98
CA VAL A 307 -0.09 6.12 2.55
C VAL A 307 -1.53 6.30 2.08
N ALA A 308 -2.40 6.93 2.87
CA ALA A 308 -3.81 7.13 2.51
C ALA A 308 -4.00 8.04 1.27
N TYR A 309 -3.11 9.01 1.05
CA TYR A 309 -3.09 9.80 -0.17
C TYR A 309 -2.56 9.02 -1.38
N GLY A 310 -1.59 8.12 -1.19
CA GLY A 310 -1.12 7.20 -2.22
C GLY A 310 -2.23 6.23 -2.67
N GLU A 311 -2.92 5.60 -1.72
CA GLU A 311 -4.07 4.70 -1.96
C GLU A 311 -5.22 5.41 -2.71
N THR A 312 -5.40 6.72 -2.48
CA THR A 312 -6.41 7.54 -3.18
C THR A 312 -5.87 8.26 -4.42
N LEU A 313 -4.69 7.86 -4.92
CA LEU A 313 -4.01 8.39 -6.12
C LEU A 313 -3.71 9.90 -6.09
N LYS A 314 -3.74 10.52 -4.89
CA LYS A 314 -3.41 11.93 -4.65
C LYS A 314 -1.91 12.10 -4.46
N PHE A 315 -1.14 11.70 -5.46
CA PHE A 315 0.30 11.54 -5.39
C PHE A 315 1.06 12.79 -4.93
N ASP A 316 0.66 14.00 -5.31
CA ASP A 316 1.33 15.23 -4.86
C ASP A 316 1.20 15.44 -3.34
N MET A 317 0.03 15.14 -2.78
CA MET A 317 -0.17 15.17 -1.32
C MET A 317 0.60 14.05 -0.63
N ALA A 318 0.65 12.86 -1.25
CA ALA A 318 1.39 11.72 -0.71
C ALA A 318 2.90 12.01 -0.62
N ILE A 319 3.49 12.61 -1.66
CA ILE A 319 4.89 13.02 -1.69
C ILE A 319 5.19 13.99 -0.55
N VAL A 320 4.42 15.08 -0.43
CA VAL A 320 4.60 16.08 0.64
C VAL A 320 4.54 15.44 2.03
N PHE A 321 3.59 14.55 2.28
CA PHE A 321 3.46 13.92 3.60
C PHE A 321 4.55 12.87 3.89
N TYR A 322 5.08 12.17 2.89
CA TYR A 322 6.25 11.31 3.08
C TYR A 322 7.54 12.11 3.29
N GLU A 323 7.74 13.21 2.56
CA GLU A 323 8.89 14.11 2.74
C GLU A 323 8.88 14.75 4.13
N LEU A 324 7.70 15.17 4.63
CA LEU A 324 7.54 15.64 6.01
C LEU A 324 7.77 14.54 7.05
N ALA A 325 7.22 13.33 6.84
CA ALA A 325 7.45 12.19 7.74
C ALA A 325 8.95 11.86 7.86
N PHE A 326 9.67 11.87 6.74
CA PHE A 326 11.12 11.66 6.70
C PHE A 326 11.91 12.82 7.33
N HIS A 327 11.45 14.07 7.18
CA HIS A 327 12.07 15.23 7.82
C HIS A 327 12.02 15.15 9.35
N PHE A 328 10.86 14.78 9.92
CA PHE A 328 10.71 14.64 11.38
C PHE A 328 11.16 13.27 11.92
N ASN A 329 11.29 12.25 11.07
CA ASN A 329 11.90 10.96 11.39
C ASN A 329 12.82 10.47 10.25
N PRO A 330 14.12 10.85 10.27
CA PRO A 330 15.11 10.43 9.27
C PRO A 330 15.42 8.92 9.25
N HIS A 331 14.81 8.13 10.14
CA HIS A 331 14.93 6.67 10.16
C HIS A 331 13.72 5.94 9.55
N CYS A 332 12.74 6.65 8.98
CA CYS A 332 11.60 6.07 8.30
C CYS A 332 11.95 5.58 6.87
N ALA A 333 12.54 4.38 6.76
CA ALA A 333 12.86 3.75 5.48
C ALA A 333 11.60 3.49 4.62
N GLU A 334 10.46 3.24 5.26
CA GLU A 334 9.15 2.99 4.65
C GLU A 334 8.65 4.21 3.85
N ALA A 335 8.83 5.44 4.35
CA ALA A 335 8.51 6.66 3.62
C ALA A 335 9.36 6.79 2.33
N CYS A 336 10.67 6.53 2.44
CA CYS A 336 11.60 6.53 1.31
C CYS A 336 11.21 5.50 0.25
N ASN A 337 10.85 4.28 0.65
CA ASN A 337 10.35 3.25 -0.26
C ASN A 337 9.10 3.72 -1.01
N ASN A 338 8.11 4.27 -0.31
CA ASN A 338 6.83 4.63 -0.90
C ASN A 338 6.94 5.88 -1.81
N LEU A 339 7.84 6.81 -1.49
CA LEU A 339 8.27 7.87 -2.42
C LEU A 339 8.85 7.28 -3.71
N GLY A 340 9.74 6.28 -3.59
CA GLY A 340 10.31 5.58 -4.74
C GLY A 340 9.25 4.92 -5.63
N VAL A 341 8.19 4.35 -5.03
CA VAL A 341 7.06 3.77 -5.77
C VAL A 341 6.33 4.85 -6.57
N ILE A 342 5.99 5.98 -5.95
CA ILE A 342 5.30 7.10 -6.62
C ILE A 342 6.16 7.69 -7.74
N TYR A 343 7.47 7.88 -7.53
CA TYR A 343 8.37 8.39 -8.56
C TYR A 343 8.50 7.42 -9.75
N LYS A 344 8.55 6.11 -9.49
CA LYS A 344 8.51 5.07 -10.54
C LYS A 344 7.20 5.10 -11.32
N ASP A 345 6.05 5.21 -10.64
CA ASP A 345 4.73 5.28 -11.29
C ASP A 345 4.54 6.60 -12.08
N ARG A 346 5.32 7.65 -11.76
CA ARG A 346 5.43 8.91 -12.52
C ARG A 346 6.53 8.90 -13.61
N ASP A 347 7.08 7.72 -13.95
CA ASP A 347 8.14 7.54 -14.96
C ASP A 347 9.47 8.27 -14.63
N ASN A 348 9.64 8.73 -13.38
CA ASN A 348 10.87 9.35 -12.89
C ASN A 348 11.74 8.29 -12.20
N LEU A 349 12.36 7.45 -13.03
CA LEU A 349 13.13 6.29 -12.58
C LEU A 349 14.39 6.68 -11.77
N ASP A 350 15.01 7.83 -12.06
CA ASP A 350 16.22 8.26 -11.35
C ASP A 350 15.90 8.65 -9.90
N LYS A 351 14.87 9.47 -9.67
CA LYS A 351 14.39 9.75 -8.31
C LYS A 351 13.90 8.50 -7.59
N ALA A 352 13.30 7.54 -8.31
CA ALA A 352 12.92 6.27 -7.72
C ALA A 352 14.14 5.50 -7.19
N VAL A 353 15.23 5.42 -7.97
CA VAL A 353 16.50 4.83 -7.55
C VAL A 353 17.07 5.55 -6.32
N GLU A 354 17.13 6.88 -6.32
CA GLU A 354 17.59 7.67 -5.16
C GLU A 354 16.79 7.34 -3.89
N CYS A 355 15.45 7.32 -3.99
CA CYS A 355 14.55 7.03 -2.87
C CYS A 355 14.74 5.60 -2.32
N TYR A 356 14.88 4.59 -3.20
CA TYR A 356 15.15 3.21 -2.75
C TYR A 356 16.56 3.06 -2.16
N GLN A 357 17.58 3.72 -2.73
CA GLN A 357 18.93 3.72 -2.16
C GLN A 357 18.95 4.38 -0.77
N MET A 358 18.20 5.48 -0.58
CA MET A 358 18.03 6.11 0.72
C MET A 358 17.35 5.16 1.73
N ALA A 359 16.26 4.49 1.34
CA ALA A 359 15.61 3.45 2.16
C ALA A 359 16.60 2.33 2.57
N LEU A 360 17.46 1.90 1.66
CA LEU A 360 18.45 0.83 1.89
C LEU A 360 19.66 1.30 2.72
N SER A 361 20.02 2.58 2.70
CA SER A 361 21.04 3.13 3.60
C SER A 361 20.61 3.10 5.07
N ILE A 362 19.29 3.22 5.32
CA ILE A 362 18.68 3.14 6.65
C ILE A 362 18.44 1.69 7.06
N LYS A 363 17.96 0.86 6.11
CA LYS A 363 17.56 -0.53 6.34
C LYS A 363 18.11 -1.44 5.21
N PRO A 364 19.37 -1.91 5.29
CA PRO A 364 20.03 -2.62 4.19
C PRO A 364 19.31 -3.88 3.71
N ASN A 365 18.61 -4.58 4.62
CA ASN A 365 17.85 -5.79 4.32
C ASN A 365 16.34 -5.50 4.09
N PHE A 366 15.97 -4.32 3.60
CA PHE A 366 14.58 -3.99 3.31
C PHE A 366 14.14 -4.65 1.99
N SER A 367 13.57 -5.85 2.08
CA SER A 367 13.21 -6.69 0.94
C SER A 367 12.29 -5.99 -0.08
N GLN A 368 11.32 -5.17 0.37
CA GLN A 368 10.50 -4.34 -0.51
C GLN A 368 11.34 -3.39 -1.38
N SER A 369 12.22 -2.59 -0.77
CA SER A 369 13.07 -1.65 -1.52
C SER A 369 14.11 -2.36 -2.40
N LEU A 370 14.66 -3.49 -1.98
CA LEU A 370 15.54 -4.33 -2.80
C LEU A 370 14.81 -4.83 -4.06
N ASN A 371 13.61 -5.40 -3.91
CA ASN A 371 12.77 -5.83 -5.02
C ASN A 371 12.42 -4.65 -5.96
N ASN A 372 11.95 -3.54 -5.39
CA ASN A 372 11.50 -2.38 -6.17
C ASN A 372 12.65 -1.72 -6.95
N LEU A 373 13.84 -1.63 -6.36
CA LEU A 373 15.05 -1.19 -7.05
C LEU A 373 15.45 -2.17 -8.17
N GLY A 374 15.32 -3.47 -7.93
CA GLY A 374 15.49 -4.51 -8.94
C GLY A 374 14.56 -4.33 -10.14
N VAL A 375 13.26 -4.10 -9.89
CA VAL A 375 12.27 -3.81 -10.94
C VAL A 375 12.62 -2.54 -11.74
N VAL A 376 13.08 -1.46 -11.08
CA VAL A 376 13.54 -0.25 -11.79
C VAL A 376 14.76 -0.56 -12.67
N TYR A 377 15.72 -1.34 -12.18
CA TYR A 377 16.86 -1.78 -12.99
C TYR A 377 16.43 -2.67 -14.17
N THR A 378 15.40 -3.51 -14.04
CA THR A 378 14.79 -4.24 -15.18
C THR A 378 14.22 -3.29 -16.23
N VAL A 379 13.52 -2.22 -15.81
CA VAL A 379 13.00 -1.19 -16.73
C VAL A 379 14.14 -0.44 -17.43
N GLN A 380 15.20 -0.09 -16.68
CA GLN A 380 16.42 0.56 -17.21
C GLN A 380 17.33 -0.38 -18.04
N GLY A 381 16.98 -1.67 -18.20
CA GLY A 381 17.78 -2.65 -18.96
C GLY A 381 19.05 -3.15 -18.25
N LYS A 382 19.26 -2.80 -16.98
CA LYS A 382 20.42 -3.19 -16.16
C LYS A 382 20.19 -4.57 -15.53
N MET A 383 20.15 -5.61 -16.35
CA MET A 383 19.63 -6.93 -15.94
C MET A 383 20.42 -7.60 -14.81
N ASP A 384 21.76 -7.51 -14.81
CA ASP A 384 22.59 -8.09 -13.73
C ASP A 384 22.37 -7.39 -12.39
N ALA A 385 22.24 -6.05 -12.42
CA ALA A 385 21.94 -5.26 -11.23
C ALA A 385 20.52 -5.58 -10.72
N ALA A 386 19.56 -5.78 -11.62
CA ALA A 386 18.22 -6.22 -11.28
C ALA A 386 18.21 -7.59 -10.58
N ALA A 387 18.89 -8.59 -11.16
CA ALA A 387 19.04 -9.92 -10.57
C ALA A 387 19.62 -9.82 -9.16
N SER A 388 20.76 -9.14 -9.01
CA SER A 388 21.45 -9.01 -7.71
C SER A 388 20.59 -8.33 -6.63
N MET A 389 19.76 -7.34 -6.99
CA MET A 389 18.87 -6.71 -6.01
C MET A 389 17.68 -7.62 -5.64
N ILE A 390 17.09 -8.33 -6.60
CA ILE A 390 15.97 -9.26 -6.35
C ILE A 390 16.44 -10.49 -5.55
N GLU A 391 17.61 -11.04 -5.86
CA GLU A 391 18.23 -12.12 -5.08
C GLU A 391 18.50 -11.69 -3.63
N LYS A 392 19.00 -10.48 -3.41
CA LYS A 392 19.14 -9.91 -2.05
C LYS A 392 17.78 -9.74 -1.36
N ALA A 393 16.73 -9.36 -2.09
CA ALA A 393 15.37 -9.27 -1.53
C ALA A 393 14.87 -10.64 -1.04
N ILE A 394 15.16 -11.70 -1.80
CA ILE A 394 14.83 -13.10 -1.45
C ILE A 394 15.66 -13.58 -0.25
N VAL A 395 16.96 -13.26 -0.19
CA VAL A 395 17.80 -13.59 0.97
C VAL A 395 17.34 -12.86 2.23
N ALA A 396 16.92 -11.59 2.11
CA ALA A 396 16.39 -10.79 3.21
C ALA A 396 14.99 -11.23 3.65
N ASN A 397 14.15 -11.75 2.75
CA ASN A 397 12.86 -12.35 3.08
C ASN A 397 12.54 -13.54 2.14
N PRO A 398 12.86 -14.79 2.56
CA PRO A 398 12.59 -15.99 1.76
C PRO A 398 11.10 -16.29 1.51
N THR A 399 10.17 -15.63 2.20
CA THR A 399 8.72 -15.75 1.95
C THR A 399 8.17 -14.57 1.14
N TYR A 400 9.02 -13.81 0.43
CA TYR A 400 8.57 -12.72 -0.43
C TYR A 400 8.22 -13.21 -1.85
N ALA A 401 6.99 -13.69 -2.03
CA ALA A 401 6.51 -14.26 -3.30
C ALA A 401 6.76 -13.33 -4.52
N GLU A 402 6.51 -12.02 -4.38
CA GLU A 402 6.66 -11.06 -5.48
C GLU A 402 8.09 -11.00 -6.02
N ALA A 403 9.11 -11.12 -5.17
CA ALA A 403 10.51 -11.13 -5.59
C ALA A 403 10.82 -12.36 -6.47
N TYR A 404 10.27 -13.53 -6.15
CA TYR A 404 10.39 -14.72 -7.00
C TYR A 404 9.67 -14.55 -8.35
N ASN A 405 8.49 -13.91 -8.38
CA ASN A 405 7.84 -13.55 -9.64
C ASN A 405 8.70 -12.60 -10.49
N ASN A 406 9.26 -11.56 -9.87
CA ASN A 406 10.07 -10.57 -10.58
C ASN A 406 11.40 -11.16 -11.08
N LEU A 407 11.99 -12.10 -10.33
CA LEU A 407 13.13 -12.91 -10.80
C LEU A 407 12.76 -13.78 -12.00
N GLY A 408 11.58 -14.43 -11.97
CA GLY A 408 11.06 -15.21 -13.10
C GLY A 408 10.81 -14.37 -14.35
N VAL A 409 10.35 -13.12 -14.19
CA VAL A 409 10.21 -12.15 -15.30
C VAL A 409 11.57 -11.83 -15.91
N LEU A 410 12.59 -11.58 -15.07
CA LEU A 410 13.95 -11.29 -15.52
C LEU A 410 14.57 -12.49 -16.27
N TYR A 411 14.42 -13.71 -15.76
CA TYR A 411 14.89 -14.92 -16.45
C TYR A 411 14.17 -15.18 -17.77
N ARG A 412 12.85 -14.97 -17.84
CA ARG A 412 12.08 -15.07 -19.08
C ARG A 412 12.59 -14.09 -20.13
N ASP A 413 12.78 -12.83 -19.74
CA ASP A 413 13.27 -11.78 -20.64
C ASP A 413 14.72 -12.05 -21.07
N ALA A 414 15.55 -12.67 -20.21
CA ALA A 414 16.88 -13.17 -20.57
C ALA A 414 16.88 -14.46 -21.43
N GLY A 415 15.72 -15.04 -21.76
CA GLY A 415 15.59 -16.29 -22.52
C GLY A 415 15.74 -17.59 -21.71
N ASN A 416 16.00 -17.51 -20.41
CA ASN A 416 16.20 -18.66 -19.51
C ASN A 416 14.85 -19.21 -19.00
N ILE A 417 14.06 -19.79 -19.90
CA ILE A 417 12.65 -20.16 -19.62
C ILE A 417 12.50 -21.18 -18.48
N SER A 418 13.38 -22.17 -18.36
CA SER A 418 13.30 -23.17 -17.26
C SER A 418 13.43 -22.51 -15.89
N LEU A 419 14.45 -21.65 -15.71
CA LEU A 419 14.65 -20.88 -14.48
C LEU A 419 13.49 -19.91 -14.22
N ALA A 420 12.87 -19.37 -15.28
CA ALA A 420 11.67 -18.54 -15.14
C ALA A 420 10.50 -19.34 -14.55
N VAL A 421 10.21 -20.52 -15.12
CA VAL A 421 9.14 -21.42 -14.62
C VAL A 421 9.41 -21.84 -13.18
N GLU A 422 10.65 -22.23 -12.85
CA GLU A 422 11.06 -22.59 -11.49
C GLU A 422 10.84 -21.43 -10.50
N ALA A 423 11.22 -20.19 -10.87
CA ALA A 423 11.04 -19.02 -10.02
C ALA A 423 9.54 -18.71 -9.79
N TYR A 424 8.70 -18.77 -10.81
CA TYR A 424 7.25 -18.62 -10.63
C TYR A 424 6.66 -19.75 -9.77
N GLU A 425 7.19 -20.97 -9.84
CA GLU A 425 6.77 -22.08 -8.97
C GLU A 425 7.18 -21.87 -7.51
N GLN A 426 8.33 -21.25 -7.22
CA GLN A 426 8.65 -20.85 -5.84
C GLN A 426 7.70 -19.76 -5.33
N SER A 427 7.37 -18.76 -6.18
CA SER A 427 6.35 -17.76 -5.84
C SER A 427 5.00 -18.41 -5.51
N LEU A 428 4.57 -19.41 -6.29
CA LEU A 428 3.29 -20.11 -6.11
C LEU A 428 3.27 -21.12 -4.95
N LYS A 429 4.43 -21.50 -4.39
CA LYS A 429 4.51 -22.26 -3.13
C LYS A 429 4.30 -21.36 -1.90
N ILE A 430 4.62 -20.08 -2.03
CA ILE A 430 4.50 -19.08 -0.97
C ILE A 430 3.10 -18.44 -1.00
N ASP A 431 2.67 -17.99 -2.18
CA ASP A 431 1.34 -17.44 -2.44
C ASP A 431 0.72 -18.18 -3.63
N LEU A 432 -0.11 -19.18 -3.34
CA LEU A 432 -0.73 -20.06 -4.32
C LEU A 432 -1.66 -19.31 -5.29
N ASP A 433 -2.29 -18.22 -4.83
CA ASP A 433 -3.25 -17.44 -5.60
C ASP A 433 -2.64 -16.16 -6.20
N SER A 434 -1.31 -16.04 -6.16
CA SER A 434 -0.55 -14.97 -6.81
C SER A 434 -0.87 -14.89 -8.31
N ARG A 435 -1.73 -13.93 -8.68
CA ARG A 435 -2.19 -13.72 -10.06
C ARG A 435 -1.02 -13.60 -11.03
N ASN A 436 -0.07 -12.72 -10.73
CA ASN A 436 1.06 -12.44 -11.62
C ASN A 436 1.95 -13.68 -11.82
N ALA A 437 2.32 -14.39 -10.75
CA ALA A 437 3.15 -15.59 -10.86
C ALA A 437 2.43 -16.71 -11.62
N GLY A 438 1.14 -16.94 -11.35
CA GLY A 438 0.34 -17.94 -12.04
C GLY A 438 0.25 -17.68 -13.54
N GLN A 439 -0.13 -16.46 -13.93
CA GLN A 439 -0.27 -16.08 -15.34
C GLN A 439 1.08 -16.05 -16.08
N ASN A 440 2.13 -15.51 -15.45
CA ASN A 440 3.48 -15.50 -16.02
C ASN A 440 4.05 -16.92 -16.19
N ARG A 441 3.79 -17.85 -15.26
CA ARG A 441 4.17 -19.26 -15.38
C ARG A 441 3.52 -19.91 -16.60
N LEU A 442 2.20 -19.74 -16.75
CA LEU A 442 1.46 -20.29 -17.89
C LEU A 442 2.00 -19.74 -19.21
N LEU A 443 2.23 -18.43 -19.31
CA LEU A 443 2.87 -17.82 -20.48
C LEU A 443 4.27 -18.39 -20.74
N ALA A 444 5.11 -18.53 -19.70
CA ALA A 444 6.47 -19.05 -19.83
C ALA A 444 6.51 -20.51 -20.33
N MET A 445 5.62 -21.37 -19.82
CA MET A 445 5.53 -22.77 -20.26
C MET A 445 5.20 -22.92 -21.76
N ASN A 446 4.51 -21.96 -22.39
CA ASN A 446 4.23 -22.00 -23.83
C ASN A 446 5.51 -21.92 -24.70
N TYR A 447 6.61 -21.33 -24.23
CA TYR A 447 7.84 -21.23 -25.02
C TYR A 447 8.57 -22.57 -25.19
N ILE A 448 8.32 -23.53 -24.29
CA ILE A 448 9.01 -24.83 -24.23
C ILE A 448 8.08 -26.04 -24.37
N ASN A 449 6.75 -25.84 -24.43
CA ASN A 449 5.80 -26.94 -24.60
C ASN A 449 5.64 -27.33 -26.07
N GLU A 450 5.83 -28.62 -26.34
CA GLU A 450 5.71 -29.21 -27.69
C GLU A 450 4.47 -30.12 -27.82
N GLY A 451 3.44 -29.97 -26.96
CA GLY A 451 2.21 -30.77 -27.02
C GLY A 451 2.41 -32.28 -26.88
N THR A 452 3.50 -32.72 -26.25
CA THR A 452 3.80 -34.13 -26.00
C THR A 452 3.08 -34.71 -24.78
N ASP A 453 2.65 -33.84 -23.85
CA ASP A 453 1.83 -34.18 -22.69
C ASP A 453 0.81 -33.07 -22.39
N ASP A 454 -0.12 -33.36 -21.48
CA ASP A 454 -1.21 -32.45 -21.08
C ASP A 454 -0.81 -31.46 -19.95
N LYS A 455 0.43 -31.46 -19.43
CA LYS A 455 0.78 -30.71 -18.20
C LYS A 455 0.50 -29.22 -18.31
N LEU A 456 0.67 -28.65 -19.51
CA LEU A 456 0.36 -27.25 -19.75
C LEU A 456 -1.16 -27.00 -19.72
N TYR A 457 -1.97 -27.90 -20.27
CA TYR A 457 -3.43 -27.81 -20.19
C TYR A 457 -3.92 -27.95 -18.74
N GLU A 458 -3.39 -28.92 -17.98
CA GLU A 458 -3.71 -29.13 -16.56
C GLU A 458 -3.36 -27.89 -15.73
N ALA A 459 -2.18 -27.31 -15.95
CA ALA A 459 -1.78 -26.06 -15.30
C ALA A 459 -2.75 -24.89 -15.57
N HIS A 460 -3.23 -24.74 -16.81
CA HIS A 460 -4.24 -23.71 -17.14
C HIS A 460 -5.58 -24.00 -16.45
N ARG A 461 -6.08 -25.24 -16.56
CA ARG A 461 -7.36 -25.67 -15.95
C ARG A 461 -7.36 -25.44 -14.43
N ASP A 462 -6.27 -25.83 -13.76
CA ASP A 462 -6.20 -25.79 -12.30
C ASP A 462 -5.88 -24.38 -11.77
N TRP A 463 -5.20 -23.54 -12.56
CA TRP A 463 -5.18 -22.09 -12.31
C TRP A 463 -6.58 -21.49 -12.48
N GLY A 464 -7.27 -21.80 -13.58
CA GLY A 464 -8.56 -21.19 -13.92
C GLY A 464 -9.66 -21.51 -12.92
N ARG A 465 -9.72 -22.75 -12.43
CA ARG A 465 -10.65 -23.17 -11.36
C ARG A 465 -10.46 -22.36 -10.08
N ARG A 466 -9.21 -22.19 -9.61
CA ARG A 466 -8.90 -21.43 -8.39
C ARG A 466 -9.11 -19.94 -8.57
N PHE A 467 -8.61 -19.38 -9.67
CA PHE A 467 -8.75 -17.96 -9.98
C PHE A 467 -10.22 -17.56 -10.14
N MET A 468 -11.06 -18.43 -10.70
CA MET A 468 -12.50 -18.23 -10.80
C MET A 468 -13.17 -18.11 -9.42
N SER A 469 -12.77 -18.90 -8.42
CA SER A 469 -13.37 -18.82 -7.07
C SER A 469 -13.08 -17.52 -6.30
N LEU A 470 -12.18 -16.66 -6.79
CA LEU A 470 -11.92 -15.33 -6.22
C LEU A 470 -12.99 -14.29 -6.63
N PHE A 471 -13.88 -14.63 -7.56
CA PHE A 471 -14.86 -13.72 -8.15
C PHE A 471 -16.31 -14.23 -7.99
N PRO A 472 -17.29 -13.34 -7.74
CA PRO A 472 -18.71 -13.69 -7.74
C PRO A 472 -19.24 -13.80 -9.16
N GLN A 473 -19.99 -14.87 -9.43
CA GLN A 473 -20.35 -15.29 -10.78
C GLN A 473 -21.81 -14.93 -11.10
N TYR A 474 -22.05 -14.30 -12.25
CA TYR A 474 -23.42 -14.10 -12.74
C TYR A 474 -23.95 -15.37 -13.42
N THR A 475 -25.17 -15.76 -13.06
CA THR A 475 -25.85 -16.98 -13.53
C THR A 475 -27.08 -16.70 -14.40
N SER A 476 -27.47 -15.44 -14.56
CA SER A 476 -28.64 -15.02 -15.35
C SER A 476 -28.38 -13.69 -16.06
N TRP A 477 -29.07 -13.50 -17.18
CA TRP A 477 -28.93 -12.33 -18.06
C TRP A 477 -30.32 -11.95 -18.59
N ASP A 478 -30.58 -10.64 -18.74
CA ASP A 478 -31.84 -10.10 -19.26
C ASP A 478 -31.75 -9.69 -20.75
N ASN A 479 -30.70 -10.18 -21.45
CA ASN A 479 -30.55 -10.11 -22.89
C ASN A 479 -31.65 -10.94 -23.57
N THR A 480 -32.50 -10.29 -24.38
CA THR A 480 -33.61 -10.97 -25.08
C THR A 480 -33.10 -12.03 -26.05
N LYS A 481 -33.54 -13.29 -25.89
CA LYS A 481 -33.21 -14.46 -26.74
C LYS A 481 -33.94 -14.44 -28.09
N ASP A 482 -33.70 -13.42 -28.90
CA ASP A 482 -34.06 -13.41 -30.32
C ASP A 482 -32.84 -13.83 -31.14
N PRO A 483 -32.88 -14.94 -31.91
CA PRO A 483 -31.72 -15.42 -32.67
C PRO A 483 -31.19 -14.47 -33.75
N GLU A 484 -32.03 -13.58 -34.30
CA GLU A 484 -31.72 -12.79 -35.50
C GLU A 484 -31.63 -11.27 -35.25
N ARG A 485 -32.02 -10.78 -34.06
CA ARG A 485 -31.86 -9.34 -33.71
C ARG A 485 -30.41 -8.84 -33.84
N PRO A 486 -30.19 -7.51 -33.95
CA PRO A 486 -28.87 -6.91 -33.78
C PRO A 486 -28.22 -7.31 -32.45
N LEU A 487 -26.91 -7.57 -32.49
CA LEU A 487 -26.10 -7.98 -31.34
C LEU A 487 -25.26 -6.81 -30.83
N VAL A 488 -24.97 -6.81 -29.53
CA VAL A 488 -24.00 -5.91 -28.90
C VAL A 488 -22.72 -6.69 -28.59
N ILE A 489 -21.64 -6.33 -29.27
CA ILE A 489 -20.32 -7.00 -29.17
C ILE A 489 -19.40 -6.14 -28.31
N GLY A 490 -18.93 -6.69 -27.19
CA GLY A 490 -17.95 -6.05 -26.31
C GLY A 490 -16.54 -6.54 -26.61
N TYR A 491 -15.57 -5.65 -26.78
CA TYR A 491 -14.14 -6.00 -26.90
C TYR A 491 -13.33 -5.43 -25.74
N VAL A 492 -12.64 -6.28 -24.97
CA VAL A 492 -11.82 -5.86 -23.82
C VAL A 492 -10.33 -6.13 -24.02
N SER A 493 -9.50 -5.11 -23.78
CA SER A 493 -8.04 -5.22 -23.88
C SER A 493 -7.32 -4.02 -23.23
N PRO A 494 -6.12 -4.18 -22.66
CA PRO A 494 -5.19 -3.08 -22.41
C PRO A 494 -4.39 -2.68 -23.66
N ASP A 495 -4.53 -3.41 -24.77
CA ASP A 495 -3.60 -3.39 -25.90
C ASP A 495 -4.02 -2.52 -27.11
N TYR A 496 -4.94 -1.57 -26.89
CA TYR A 496 -5.39 -0.62 -27.92
C TYR A 496 -4.40 0.52 -28.22
N PHE A 497 -3.10 0.29 -28.01
CA PHE A 497 -2.01 1.21 -28.37
C PHE A 497 -1.13 0.54 -29.43
N THR A 498 0.06 1.06 -29.74
CA THR A 498 1.02 0.44 -30.67
C THR A 498 1.63 -0.83 -30.07
N HIS A 499 0.85 -1.91 -30.12
CA HIS A 499 1.15 -3.25 -29.61
C HIS A 499 0.73 -4.33 -30.63
N SER A 500 1.20 -5.57 -30.48
CA SER A 500 0.89 -6.69 -31.38
C SER A 500 -0.61 -6.90 -31.64
N VAL A 501 -1.42 -6.96 -30.58
CA VAL A 501 -2.89 -7.16 -30.65
C VAL A 501 -3.58 -6.09 -31.51
N SER A 502 -3.10 -4.84 -31.45
CA SER A 502 -3.70 -3.71 -32.16
C SER A 502 -3.77 -3.89 -33.68
N TYR A 503 -2.77 -4.56 -34.28
CA TYR A 503 -2.74 -4.78 -35.73
C TYR A 503 -3.79 -5.79 -36.21
N PHE A 504 -4.35 -6.61 -35.31
CA PHE A 504 -5.34 -7.65 -35.63
C PHE A 504 -6.77 -7.24 -35.24
N VAL A 505 -6.95 -6.56 -34.11
CA VAL A 505 -8.27 -6.07 -33.68
C VAL A 505 -8.78 -4.88 -34.53
N GLU A 506 -7.91 -4.17 -35.26
CA GLU A 506 -8.32 -3.04 -36.10
C GLU A 506 -9.39 -3.41 -37.15
N ALA A 507 -9.37 -4.66 -37.65
CA ALA A 507 -10.32 -5.13 -38.65
C ALA A 507 -11.79 -5.17 -38.15
N PRO A 508 -12.17 -5.89 -37.07
CA PRO A 508 -13.53 -5.85 -36.56
C PRO A 508 -13.97 -4.45 -36.10
N LEU A 509 -13.09 -3.67 -35.47
CA LEU A 509 -13.44 -2.31 -35.04
C LEU A 509 -13.82 -1.39 -36.23
N LEU A 510 -13.23 -1.60 -37.40
CA LEU A 510 -13.49 -0.81 -38.60
C LEU A 510 -14.61 -1.36 -39.50
N TYR A 511 -14.68 -2.68 -39.68
CA TYR A 511 -15.48 -3.32 -40.75
C TYR A 511 -16.75 -4.03 -40.29
N HIS A 512 -17.10 -4.00 -39.00
CA HIS A 512 -18.40 -4.53 -38.56
C HIS A 512 -19.55 -3.81 -39.26
N ASP A 513 -20.65 -4.52 -39.53
CA ASP A 513 -21.93 -3.88 -39.82
C ASP A 513 -22.56 -3.40 -38.51
N TYR A 514 -22.28 -2.15 -38.14
CA TYR A 514 -22.79 -1.51 -36.92
C TYR A 514 -24.33 -1.44 -36.85
N THR A 515 -25.05 -1.71 -37.94
CA THR A 515 -26.52 -1.87 -37.97
C THR A 515 -26.94 -3.16 -37.26
N ASN A 516 -26.17 -4.24 -37.42
CA ASN A 516 -26.46 -5.58 -36.91
C ASN A 516 -25.53 -6.03 -35.78
N TYR A 517 -24.38 -5.36 -35.61
CA TYR A 517 -23.32 -5.68 -34.64
C TYR A 517 -22.81 -4.38 -34.00
N LYS A 518 -23.51 -3.88 -32.99
CA LYS A 518 -23.11 -2.66 -32.26
C LYS A 518 -21.86 -2.95 -31.42
N VAL A 519 -20.77 -2.23 -31.68
CA VAL A 519 -19.49 -2.43 -30.99
C VAL A 519 -19.38 -1.55 -29.74
N VAL A 520 -18.94 -2.16 -28.62
CA VAL A 520 -18.52 -1.48 -27.38
C VAL A 520 -17.08 -1.88 -27.06
N VAL A 521 -16.19 -0.91 -26.86
CA VAL A 521 -14.78 -1.15 -26.52
C VAL A 521 -14.50 -0.81 -25.06
N TYR A 522 -13.90 -1.74 -24.33
CA TYR A 522 -13.43 -1.60 -22.96
C TYR A 522 -11.90 -1.52 -22.96
N SER A 523 -11.38 -0.29 -22.97
CA SER A 523 -9.95 0.03 -23.06
C SER A 523 -9.31 0.11 -21.68
N ALA A 524 -8.41 -0.83 -21.37
CA ALA A 524 -7.56 -0.80 -20.18
C ALA A 524 -6.17 -0.19 -20.46
N VAL A 525 -6.05 0.63 -21.52
CA VAL A 525 -4.80 1.30 -21.91
C VAL A 525 -4.35 2.29 -20.82
N VAL A 526 -3.09 2.16 -20.37
CA VAL A 526 -2.49 3.05 -19.36
C VAL A 526 -2.19 4.44 -19.93
N LYS A 527 -1.59 4.49 -21.13
CA LYS A 527 -1.13 5.70 -21.81
C LYS A 527 -1.53 5.62 -23.27
N ALA A 528 -2.56 6.38 -23.65
CA ALA A 528 -3.08 6.40 -25.01
C ALA A 528 -2.05 6.99 -25.99
N ASP A 529 -1.96 6.40 -27.18
CA ASP A 529 -1.13 6.88 -28.28
C ASP A 529 -1.97 7.27 -29.52
N ALA A 530 -1.30 7.62 -30.62
CA ALA A 530 -1.97 7.97 -31.88
C ALA A 530 -2.87 6.84 -32.42
N LYS A 531 -2.52 5.56 -32.17
CA LYS A 531 -3.34 4.42 -32.59
C LYS A 531 -4.56 4.24 -31.68
N THR A 532 -4.41 4.44 -30.37
CA THR A 532 -5.53 4.46 -29.41
C THR A 532 -6.58 5.48 -29.80
N ASN A 533 -6.16 6.71 -30.09
CA ASN A 533 -7.06 7.77 -30.53
C ASN A 533 -7.73 7.42 -31.87
N ARG A 534 -6.96 6.89 -32.84
CA ARG A 534 -7.51 6.41 -34.13
C ARG A 534 -8.59 5.34 -33.96
N PHE A 535 -8.44 4.41 -33.03
CA PHE A 535 -9.46 3.40 -32.74
C PHE A 535 -10.69 4.02 -32.10
N ARG A 536 -10.51 4.86 -31.07
CA ARG A 536 -11.60 5.58 -30.39
C ARG A 536 -12.44 6.39 -31.39
N ASP A 537 -11.80 7.22 -32.21
CA ASP A 537 -12.47 8.09 -33.18
C ASP A 537 -13.28 7.29 -34.20
N ARG A 538 -12.75 6.16 -34.69
CA ARG A 538 -13.43 5.27 -35.65
C ARG A 538 -14.64 4.56 -35.03
N VAL A 539 -14.47 3.98 -33.84
CA VAL A 539 -15.56 3.28 -33.13
C VAL A 539 -16.70 4.24 -32.84
N LEU A 540 -16.40 5.46 -32.36
CA LEU A 540 -17.41 6.49 -32.11
C LEU A 540 -18.07 6.97 -33.41
N LYS A 541 -17.30 7.22 -34.48
CA LYS A 541 -17.83 7.63 -35.79
C LYS A 541 -18.77 6.61 -36.42
N ASN A 542 -18.52 5.31 -36.20
CA ASN A 542 -19.36 4.22 -36.69
C ASN A 542 -20.62 3.98 -35.81
N GLY A 543 -20.82 4.72 -34.72
CA GLY A 543 -21.96 4.56 -33.80
C GLY A 543 -21.75 3.57 -32.66
N GLY A 544 -20.50 3.13 -32.45
CA GLY A 544 -20.09 2.32 -31.30
C GLY A 544 -19.92 3.13 -30.02
N THR A 545 -19.35 2.48 -29.00
CA THR A 545 -19.08 3.10 -27.69
C THR A 545 -17.68 2.78 -27.21
N TRP A 546 -17.02 3.74 -26.56
CA TRP A 546 -15.68 3.57 -25.99
C TRP A 546 -15.72 3.83 -24.48
N ARG A 547 -15.20 2.90 -23.70
CA ARG A 547 -15.10 2.94 -22.24
C ARG A 547 -13.63 2.81 -21.85
N ASP A 548 -13.06 3.85 -21.25
CA ASP A 548 -11.75 3.72 -20.59
C ASP A 548 -11.95 3.12 -19.20
N ILE A 549 -11.31 1.98 -18.94
CA ILE A 549 -11.49 1.15 -17.73
C ILE A 549 -10.18 0.92 -16.97
N TYR A 550 -9.09 1.61 -17.34
CA TYR A 550 -7.86 1.57 -16.57
C TYR A 550 -8.08 2.13 -15.16
N GLY A 551 -7.59 1.43 -14.13
CA GLY A 551 -7.80 1.77 -12.73
C GLY A 551 -9.20 1.47 -12.15
N ILE A 552 -10.15 0.97 -12.96
CA ILE A 552 -11.48 0.55 -12.47
C ILE A 552 -11.42 -0.91 -12.01
N ASP A 553 -12.01 -1.19 -10.84
CA ASP A 553 -12.15 -2.55 -10.31
C ASP A 553 -12.89 -3.50 -11.29
N GLU A 554 -12.40 -4.73 -11.41
CA GLU A 554 -12.90 -5.71 -12.38
C GLU A 554 -14.37 -6.11 -12.14
N LYS A 555 -14.86 -6.07 -10.90
CA LYS A 555 -16.29 -6.36 -10.57
C LYS A 555 -17.18 -5.17 -10.96
N ARG A 556 -16.68 -3.94 -10.84
CA ARG A 556 -17.39 -2.75 -11.38
C ARG A 556 -17.39 -2.76 -12.91
N VAL A 557 -16.30 -3.14 -13.58
CA VAL A 557 -16.29 -3.32 -15.04
C VAL A 557 -17.28 -4.43 -15.47
N ALA A 558 -17.34 -5.55 -14.74
CA ALA A 558 -18.33 -6.61 -14.98
C ALA A 558 -19.77 -6.09 -14.82
N SER A 559 -20.02 -5.16 -13.89
CA SER A 559 -21.32 -4.51 -13.73
C SER A 559 -21.66 -3.63 -14.94
N MET A 560 -20.71 -2.82 -15.43
CA MET A 560 -20.89 -1.99 -16.64
C MET A 560 -21.26 -2.84 -17.87
N VAL A 561 -20.58 -3.98 -18.08
CA VAL A 561 -20.89 -4.91 -19.17
C VAL A 561 -22.35 -5.40 -19.14
N ARG A 562 -22.91 -5.60 -17.94
CA ARG A 562 -24.33 -5.97 -17.77
C ARG A 562 -25.27 -4.79 -17.98
N GLU A 563 -24.95 -3.63 -17.41
CA GLU A 563 -25.69 -2.37 -17.61
C GLU A 563 -25.80 -2.02 -19.11
N GLU A 564 -24.77 -2.31 -19.90
CA GLU A 564 -24.71 -2.08 -21.35
C GLU A 564 -25.27 -3.24 -22.20
N LYS A 565 -25.76 -4.31 -21.57
CA LYS A 565 -26.35 -5.51 -22.22
C LYS A 565 -25.51 -6.09 -23.34
N ILE A 566 -24.21 -6.27 -23.08
CA ILE A 566 -23.31 -6.97 -24.02
C ILE A 566 -23.83 -8.41 -24.22
N ASP A 567 -23.97 -8.83 -25.47
CA ASP A 567 -24.40 -10.19 -25.83
C ASP A 567 -23.22 -11.14 -25.93
N ILE A 568 -22.14 -10.68 -26.59
CA ILE A 568 -20.90 -11.43 -26.79
C ILE A 568 -19.76 -10.55 -26.32
N LEU A 569 -19.04 -11.01 -25.29
CA LEU A 569 -17.86 -10.33 -24.75
C LEU A 569 -16.59 -11.06 -25.20
N VAL A 570 -15.69 -10.32 -25.83
CA VAL A 570 -14.48 -10.82 -26.48
C VAL A 570 -13.26 -10.26 -25.78
N GLU A 571 -12.51 -11.15 -25.15
CA GLU A 571 -11.26 -10.88 -24.43
C GLU A 571 -10.07 -11.10 -25.37
N LEU A 572 -9.10 -10.17 -25.36
CA LEU A 572 -8.09 -10.06 -26.41
C LEU A 572 -6.63 -10.24 -25.97
N THR A 573 -6.39 -10.69 -24.73
CA THR A 573 -5.09 -10.55 -24.04
C THR A 573 -4.64 -11.84 -23.33
N GLY A 574 -5.58 -12.64 -22.80
CA GLY A 574 -5.31 -13.88 -22.07
C GLY A 574 -4.35 -13.69 -20.89
N HIS A 575 -3.34 -14.57 -20.77
CA HIS A 575 -2.36 -14.56 -19.68
C HIS A 575 -1.20 -13.56 -19.85
N THR A 576 -1.38 -12.53 -20.68
CA THR A 576 -0.39 -11.46 -20.85
C THR A 576 -0.69 -10.26 -19.94
N ALA A 577 0.20 -9.27 -19.91
CA ALA A 577 0.19 -8.20 -18.91
C ALA A 577 -1.11 -7.36 -18.93
N ASN A 578 -1.54 -6.88 -17.76
CA ASN A 578 -2.70 -5.99 -17.59
C ASN A 578 -4.06 -6.54 -18.12
N ASN A 579 -4.17 -7.85 -18.34
CA ASN A 579 -5.41 -8.52 -18.74
C ASN A 579 -6.61 -8.22 -17.81
N LYS A 580 -7.81 -8.57 -18.30
CA LYS A 580 -9.07 -8.42 -17.55
C LYS A 580 -9.75 -9.76 -17.29
N LEU A 581 -8.95 -10.81 -17.08
CA LEU A 581 -9.44 -12.16 -16.82
C LEU A 581 -10.28 -12.27 -15.53
N GLY A 582 -10.11 -11.39 -14.53
CA GLY A 582 -10.98 -11.37 -13.34
C GLY A 582 -12.39 -10.86 -13.65
N MET A 583 -12.50 -9.91 -14.57
CA MET A 583 -13.79 -9.46 -15.10
C MET A 583 -14.47 -10.58 -15.91
N MET A 584 -13.71 -11.31 -16.74
CA MET A 584 -14.23 -12.50 -17.44
C MET A 584 -14.60 -13.64 -16.48
N SER A 585 -13.90 -13.78 -15.35
CA SER A 585 -14.29 -14.73 -14.29
C SER A 585 -15.71 -14.47 -13.86
N CYS A 586 -16.09 -13.22 -13.56
CA CYS A 586 -17.44 -12.83 -13.10
C CYS A 586 -18.59 -13.27 -14.05
N ARG A 587 -18.30 -13.63 -15.30
CA ARG A 587 -19.26 -13.99 -16.37
C ARG A 587 -20.35 -12.93 -16.65
N PRO A 588 -20.00 -11.64 -16.83
CA PRO A 588 -20.99 -10.60 -17.02
C PRO A 588 -21.84 -10.72 -18.28
N ALA A 589 -21.29 -11.24 -19.39
CA ALA A 589 -22.03 -11.46 -20.64
C ALA A 589 -22.51 -12.92 -20.79
N PRO A 590 -23.64 -13.17 -21.49
CA PRO A 590 -24.19 -14.52 -21.68
C PRO A 590 -23.34 -15.41 -22.59
N VAL A 591 -22.54 -14.83 -23.48
CA VAL A 591 -21.53 -15.53 -24.29
C VAL A 591 -20.18 -14.85 -24.08
N GLN A 592 -19.16 -15.63 -23.71
CA GLN A 592 -17.80 -15.14 -23.51
C GLN A 592 -16.79 -15.81 -24.44
N VAL A 593 -15.91 -15.01 -25.04
CA VAL A 593 -14.96 -15.44 -26.08
C VAL A 593 -13.56 -14.92 -25.75
N THR A 594 -12.52 -15.69 -26.06
CA THR A 594 -11.13 -15.23 -26.08
C THR A 594 -10.53 -15.32 -27.49
N TRP A 595 -9.69 -14.36 -27.87
CA TRP A 595 -9.08 -14.25 -29.21
C TRP A 595 -7.73 -13.51 -29.17
N ILE A 596 -6.87 -13.79 -30.15
CA ILE A 596 -5.55 -13.18 -30.46
C ILE A 596 -4.44 -13.08 -29.40
N GLY A 597 -4.66 -12.48 -28.23
CA GLY A 597 -3.56 -12.07 -27.34
C GLY A 597 -2.73 -13.22 -26.75
N TYR A 598 -3.28 -14.44 -26.76
CA TYR A 598 -2.68 -15.58 -26.10
C TYR A 598 -2.80 -16.88 -26.93
N PRO A 599 -1.72 -17.67 -27.09
CA PRO A 599 -1.66 -18.79 -28.04
C PRO A 599 -2.27 -20.10 -27.49
N ASN A 600 -2.99 -20.06 -26.37
CA ASN A 600 -3.46 -21.26 -25.67
C ASN A 600 -4.84 -21.04 -25.02
N THR A 601 -5.35 -22.06 -24.32
CA THR A 601 -6.51 -21.95 -23.41
C THR A 601 -6.26 -20.89 -22.33
N THR A 602 -7.28 -20.13 -21.94
CA THR A 602 -7.23 -19.28 -20.72
C THR A 602 -7.34 -20.13 -19.46
N GLY A 603 -7.89 -21.33 -19.55
CA GLY A 603 -8.18 -22.20 -18.41
C GLY A 603 -9.45 -21.84 -17.65
N LEU A 604 -10.10 -20.71 -17.94
CA LEU A 604 -11.28 -20.25 -17.21
C LEU A 604 -12.55 -21.01 -17.64
N PRO A 605 -13.25 -21.71 -16.73
CA PRO A 605 -14.50 -22.40 -17.07
C PRO A 605 -15.58 -21.46 -17.62
N THR A 606 -15.56 -20.17 -17.22
CA THR A 606 -16.55 -19.16 -17.63
C THR A 606 -16.36 -18.61 -19.03
N ILE A 607 -15.26 -18.88 -19.73
CA ILE A 607 -15.10 -18.50 -21.14
C ILE A 607 -15.65 -19.66 -22.00
N ASP A 608 -16.59 -19.33 -22.88
CA ASP A 608 -17.30 -20.34 -23.68
C ASP A 608 -16.45 -20.82 -24.85
N TYR A 609 -15.88 -19.87 -25.61
CA TYR A 609 -15.26 -20.08 -26.91
C TYR A 609 -13.84 -19.48 -27.03
N ARG A 610 -12.98 -20.15 -27.80
CA ARG A 610 -11.68 -19.62 -28.24
C ARG A 610 -11.66 -19.57 -29.77
N ILE A 611 -11.36 -18.40 -30.34
CA ILE A 611 -11.29 -18.23 -31.80
C ILE A 611 -9.92 -18.65 -32.31
N SER A 612 -9.92 -19.49 -33.34
CA SER A 612 -8.75 -20.01 -34.06
C SER A 612 -9.11 -20.28 -35.54
N ASP A 613 -8.31 -21.05 -36.27
CA ASP A 613 -8.58 -21.56 -37.61
C ASP A 613 -8.11 -23.01 -37.76
N ALA A 614 -8.43 -23.64 -38.90
CA ALA A 614 -8.12 -25.05 -39.16
C ALA A 614 -6.63 -25.33 -39.50
N LEU A 615 -5.79 -24.31 -39.58
CA LEU A 615 -4.35 -24.43 -39.84
C LEU A 615 -3.53 -24.32 -38.55
N ALA A 616 -3.90 -23.38 -37.68
CA ALA A 616 -3.33 -23.20 -36.35
C ALA A 616 -3.80 -24.30 -35.39
N ASP A 617 -5.11 -24.58 -35.38
CA ASP A 617 -5.73 -25.69 -34.65
C ASP A 617 -6.47 -26.63 -35.63
N PRO A 618 -5.81 -27.66 -36.17
CA PRO A 618 -6.47 -28.69 -36.98
C PRO A 618 -7.71 -29.30 -36.31
N VAL A 619 -8.64 -29.85 -37.08
CA VAL A 619 -9.89 -30.45 -36.54
C VAL A 619 -9.58 -31.64 -35.62
N ASP A 620 -8.51 -32.37 -35.92
CA ASP A 620 -7.92 -33.50 -35.20
C ASP A 620 -6.81 -33.09 -34.20
N THR A 621 -6.72 -31.80 -33.84
CA THR A 621 -5.75 -31.33 -32.84
C THR A 621 -5.88 -32.10 -31.52
N LYS A 622 -4.73 -32.51 -30.97
CA LYS A 622 -4.65 -33.17 -29.66
C LYS A 622 -4.53 -32.17 -28.51
N GLN A 623 -4.24 -30.90 -28.81
CA GLN A 623 -4.15 -29.86 -27.80
C GLN A 623 -5.52 -29.63 -27.15
N LYS A 624 -5.57 -29.74 -25.82
CA LYS A 624 -6.79 -29.56 -25.05
C LYS A 624 -6.99 -28.09 -24.69
N HIS A 625 -8.25 -27.68 -24.70
CA HIS A 625 -8.70 -26.35 -24.31
C HIS A 625 -9.86 -26.45 -23.34
N VAL A 626 -10.00 -25.44 -22.47
CA VAL A 626 -11.20 -25.35 -21.62
C VAL A 626 -12.35 -24.79 -22.44
N GLU A 627 -12.06 -23.84 -23.33
CA GLU A 627 -13.01 -23.27 -24.29
C GLU A 627 -13.33 -24.23 -25.45
N GLU A 628 -14.50 -24.06 -26.07
CA GLU A 628 -14.81 -24.72 -27.34
C GLU A 628 -14.11 -23.96 -28.50
N LEU A 629 -13.33 -24.66 -29.33
CA LEU A 629 -12.60 -24.03 -30.44
C LEU A 629 -13.51 -23.67 -31.61
N VAL A 630 -13.58 -22.39 -31.95
CA VAL A 630 -14.27 -21.87 -33.14
C VAL A 630 -13.24 -21.55 -34.22
N ARG A 631 -13.30 -22.29 -35.33
CA ARG A 631 -12.36 -22.17 -36.46
C ARG A 631 -12.95 -21.26 -37.53
N LEU A 632 -12.32 -20.12 -37.77
CA LEU A 632 -12.68 -19.22 -38.87
C LEU A 632 -12.29 -19.85 -40.23
N PRO A 633 -13.03 -19.56 -41.32
CA PRO A 633 -12.92 -20.31 -42.58
C PRO A 633 -11.65 -20.04 -43.41
N ASN A 634 -10.85 -19.03 -43.08
CA ASN A 634 -9.59 -18.72 -43.77
C ASN A 634 -8.42 -18.70 -42.77
N SER A 635 -8.23 -17.57 -42.08
CA SER A 635 -7.28 -17.43 -40.98
C SER A 635 -7.98 -16.87 -39.75
N PHE A 636 -7.46 -17.15 -38.56
CA PHE A 636 -7.91 -16.58 -37.29
C PHE A 636 -7.39 -15.14 -37.08
N LEU A 637 -6.48 -14.69 -37.95
CA LEU A 637 -5.85 -13.38 -37.92
C LEU A 637 -6.24 -12.57 -39.15
N CYS A 638 -6.38 -11.26 -38.96
CA CYS A 638 -6.39 -10.28 -40.05
C CYS A 638 -5.40 -9.17 -39.75
N TYR A 639 -4.23 -9.20 -40.38
CA TYR A 639 -3.20 -8.20 -40.17
C TYR A 639 -3.52 -6.89 -40.89
N THR A 640 -3.54 -5.78 -40.15
CA THR A 640 -3.62 -4.43 -40.68
C THR A 640 -2.23 -3.80 -40.67
N PRO A 641 -1.55 -3.63 -41.82
CA PRO A 641 -0.17 -3.15 -41.84
C PRO A 641 0.00 -1.73 -41.28
N SER A 642 1.17 -1.47 -40.69
CA SER A 642 1.52 -0.11 -40.26
C SER A 642 1.64 0.85 -41.47
N PRO A 643 1.03 2.05 -41.41
CA PRO A 643 1.25 3.08 -42.44
C PRO A 643 2.68 3.62 -42.44
N GLU A 644 3.43 3.45 -41.35
CA GLU A 644 4.80 3.94 -41.19
C GLU A 644 5.86 2.99 -41.79
N ALA A 645 5.46 1.85 -42.34
CA ALA A 645 6.38 0.78 -42.73
C ALA A 645 7.44 1.16 -43.79
N GLY A 646 7.19 2.18 -44.61
CA GLY A 646 8.09 2.62 -45.68
C GLY A 646 8.20 1.63 -46.87
N PRO A 647 9.11 1.88 -47.83
CA PRO A 647 9.27 1.04 -49.02
C PRO A 647 9.89 -0.34 -48.71
N VAL A 648 9.75 -1.29 -49.65
CA VAL A 648 10.54 -2.54 -49.66
C VAL A 648 11.88 -2.25 -50.33
N SER A 649 12.98 -2.40 -49.58
CA SER A 649 14.34 -2.31 -50.13
C SER A 649 14.70 -3.57 -50.94
N PRO A 650 15.63 -3.48 -51.92
CA PRO A 650 16.25 -4.65 -52.55
C PRO A 650 16.86 -5.62 -51.53
N ALA A 651 17.17 -6.84 -51.95
CA ALA A 651 17.75 -7.85 -51.08
C ALA A 651 19.20 -7.45 -50.68
N PRO A 652 19.54 -7.33 -49.38
CA PRO A 652 20.85 -6.84 -48.94
C PRO A 652 22.03 -7.71 -49.39
N VAL A 653 21.83 -8.99 -49.69
CA VAL A 653 22.85 -9.85 -50.34
C VAL A 653 23.40 -9.24 -51.65
N LEU A 654 22.60 -8.47 -52.40
CA LEU A 654 23.01 -7.85 -53.66
C LEU A 654 24.04 -6.72 -53.47
N SER A 655 24.03 -6.04 -52.31
CA SER A 655 25.01 -5.00 -51.97
C SER A 655 26.14 -5.53 -51.10
N ASN A 656 25.84 -6.47 -50.21
CA ASN A 656 26.76 -6.90 -49.15
C ASN A 656 27.59 -8.12 -49.55
N GLY A 657 27.17 -8.88 -50.56
CA GLY A 657 27.88 -10.07 -51.05
C GLY A 657 27.71 -11.33 -50.18
N PHE A 658 26.90 -11.29 -49.13
CA PHE A 658 26.58 -12.41 -48.26
C PHE A 658 25.09 -12.44 -47.89
N VAL A 659 24.56 -13.63 -47.64
CA VAL A 659 23.17 -13.81 -47.17
C VAL A 659 23.09 -13.48 -45.68
N THR A 660 22.09 -12.69 -45.30
CA THR A 660 21.80 -12.38 -43.91
C THR A 660 20.48 -13.03 -43.50
N PHE A 661 20.57 -14.05 -42.65
CA PHE A 661 19.41 -14.60 -41.93
C PHE A 661 19.03 -13.67 -40.78
N GLY A 662 17.78 -13.68 -40.33
CA GLY A 662 17.43 -12.91 -39.14
C GLY A 662 16.15 -13.34 -38.44
N SER A 663 15.97 -12.88 -37.21
CA SER A 663 14.73 -13.05 -36.45
C SER A 663 14.54 -11.92 -35.44
N PHE A 664 13.39 -11.25 -35.50
CA PHE A 664 13.01 -10.17 -34.58
C PHE A 664 12.03 -10.64 -33.49
N ASN A 665 11.95 -11.95 -33.27
CA ASN A 665 11.18 -12.56 -32.20
C ASN A 665 11.77 -12.24 -30.81
N ASN A 666 10.92 -12.27 -29.78
CA ASN A 666 11.36 -12.14 -28.39
C ASN A 666 12.35 -13.27 -28.04
N LEU A 667 13.42 -12.95 -27.31
CA LEU A 667 14.46 -13.90 -26.87
C LEU A 667 13.87 -15.13 -26.17
N ALA A 668 12.77 -14.97 -25.45
CA ALA A 668 12.00 -16.05 -24.84
C ALA A 668 11.58 -17.18 -25.80
N LYS A 669 11.42 -16.90 -27.11
CA LYS A 669 11.09 -17.89 -28.14
C LYS A 669 12.32 -18.57 -28.76
N ILE A 670 13.52 -18.02 -28.55
CA ILE A 670 14.77 -18.48 -29.15
C ILE A 670 15.38 -19.54 -28.21
N THR A 671 14.75 -20.71 -28.18
CA THR A 671 15.16 -21.84 -27.32
C THR A 671 16.51 -22.44 -27.77
N PRO A 672 17.20 -23.22 -26.91
CA PRO A 672 18.43 -23.92 -27.31
C PRO A 672 18.27 -24.78 -28.56
N ARG A 673 17.09 -25.37 -28.76
CA ARG A 673 16.73 -26.18 -29.94
C ARG A 673 16.68 -25.34 -31.22
N VAL A 674 16.06 -24.15 -31.16
CA VAL A 674 16.04 -23.18 -32.25
C VAL A 674 17.46 -22.75 -32.62
N LEU A 675 18.29 -22.42 -31.63
CA LEU A 675 19.69 -22.04 -31.85
C LEU A 675 20.52 -23.16 -32.50
N GLN A 676 20.32 -24.41 -32.11
CA GLN A 676 20.97 -25.56 -32.74
C GLN A 676 20.58 -25.70 -34.22
N CYS A 677 19.29 -25.53 -34.56
CA CYS A 677 18.82 -25.56 -35.93
C CYS A 677 19.40 -24.39 -36.75
N TRP A 678 19.35 -23.16 -36.24
CA TRP A 678 19.94 -22.00 -36.92
C TRP A 678 21.47 -22.14 -37.07
N ALA A 679 22.16 -22.78 -36.12
CA ALA A 679 23.58 -23.10 -36.23
C ALA A 679 23.89 -24.22 -37.25
N LYS A 680 22.95 -25.13 -37.57
CA LYS A 680 23.09 -26.00 -38.75
C LYS A 680 23.09 -25.15 -40.03
N ILE A 681 22.10 -24.24 -40.17
CA ILE A 681 21.94 -23.37 -41.36
C ILE A 681 23.17 -22.48 -41.58
N LEU A 682 23.64 -21.76 -40.55
CA LEU A 682 24.80 -20.87 -40.68
C LEU A 682 26.11 -21.61 -40.98
N ARG A 683 26.26 -22.88 -40.60
CA ARG A 683 27.43 -23.69 -40.99
C ARG A 683 27.35 -24.16 -42.44
N ALA A 684 26.15 -24.47 -42.93
CA ALA A 684 25.91 -24.88 -44.31
C ALA A 684 25.96 -23.73 -45.34
N VAL A 685 25.83 -22.47 -44.91
CA VAL A 685 26.10 -21.28 -45.74
C VAL A 685 27.30 -20.51 -45.18
N PRO A 686 28.55 -20.83 -45.61
CA PRO A 686 29.73 -20.04 -45.27
C PRO A 686 29.55 -18.56 -45.58
N ASN A 687 30.15 -17.69 -44.77
CA ASN A 687 30.06 -16.22 -44.84
C ASN A 687 28.67 -15.59 -44.57
N SER A 688 27.59 -16.37 -44.40
CA SER A 688 26.28 -15.80 -44.02
C SER A 688 26.30 -15.16 -42.63
N ARG A 689 25.46 -14.15 -42.39
CA ARG A 689 25.26 -13.50 -41.08
C ARG A 689 23.91 -13.86 -40.47
N LEU A 690 23.77 -13.65 -39.16
CA LEU A 690 22.51 -13.74 -38.42
C LEU A 690 22.25 -12.43 -37.67
N ILE A 691 21.16 -11.74 -37.98
CA ILE A 691 20.72 -10.54 -37.25
C ILE A 691 19.54 -10.85 -36.33
N LEU A 692 19.68 -10.57 -35.04
CA LEU A 692 18.62 -10.78 -34.05
C LEU A 692 18.27 -9.46 -33.36
N LYS A 693 16.98 -9.16 -33.24
CA LYS A 693 16.50 -7.91 -32.62
C LYS A 693 15.50 -8.19 -31.52
N CYS A 694 15.84 -7.86 -30.28
CA CYS A 694 14.92 -7.88 -29.15
C CYS A 694 15.40 -6.96 -28.02
N LYS A 695 14.48 -6.54 -27.14
CA LYS A 695 14.78 -5.62 -26.01
C LYS A 695 15.98 -6.06 -25.14
N PRO A 696 16.14 -7.35 -24.76
CA PRO A 696 17.26 -7.80 -23.91
C PRO A 696 18.67 -7.50 -24.46
N PHE A 697 18.87 -7.35 -25.78
CA PHE A 697 20.18 -7.04 -26.37
C PHE A 697 20.65 -5.59 -26.14
N GLY A 698 19.91 -4.80 -25.37
CA GLY A 698 20.42 -3.57 -24.74
C GLY A 698 21.29 -3.81 -23.50
N CYS A 699 21.35 -5.04 -22.97
CA CYS A 699 22.19 -5.39 -21.81
C CYS A 699 23.43 -6.19 -22.25
N ASP A 700 24.63 -5.69 -21.91
CA ASP A 700 25.89 -6.28 -22.38
C ASP A 700 26.13 -7.71 -21.89
N SER A 701 25.72 -8.04 -20.67
CA SER A 701 25.82 -9.41 -20.14
C SER A 701 24.99 -10.41 -20.94
N VAL A 702 23.75 -10.05 -21.31
CA VAL A 702 22.88 -10.88 -22.17
C VAL A 702 23.48 -11.02 -23.56
N ARG A 703 24.06 -9.94 -24.13
CA ARG A 703 24.79 -10.01 -25.40
C ARG A 703 25.96 -11.00 -25.31
N GLN A 704 26.79 -10.90 -24.28
CA GLN A 704 27.95 -11.77 -24.06
C GLN A 704 27.54 -13.24 -23.81
N GLN A 705 26.53 -13.49 -22.99
CA GLN A 705 25.98 -14.83 -22.75
C GLN A 705 25.44 -15.46 -24.05
N PHE A 706 24.74 -14.66 -24.87
CA PHE A 706 24.23 -15.11 -26.15
C PHE A 706 25.36 -15.44 -27.14
N LEU A 707 26.35 -14.55 -27.30
CA LEU A 707 27.50 -14.78 -28.18
C LEU A 707 28.35 -15.97 -27.72
N SER A 708 28.56 -16.16 -26.42
CA SER A 708 29.23 -17.35 -25.88
C SER A 708 28.44 -18.64 -26.17
N THR A 709 27.11 -18.57 -26.24
CA THR A 709 26.25 -19.70 -26.63
C THR A 709 26.40 -20.03 -28.12
N ILE A 710 26.49 -19.00 -28.98
CA ILE A 710 26.77 -19.13 -30.42
C ILE A 710 28.15 -19.76 -30.65
N GLU A 711 29.18 -19.31 -29.93
CA GLU A 711 30.54 -19.87 -30.01
C GLU A 711 30.59 -21.34 -29.59
N LYS A 712 29.87 -21.73 -28.53
CA LYS A 712 29.73 -23.14 -28.10
C LYS A 712 29.01 -24.02 -29.14
N LEU A 713 28.21 -23.43 -30.04
CA LEU A 713 27.58 -24.12 -31.17
C LEU A 713 28.49 -24.19 -32.42
N GLY A 714 29.74 -23.71 -32.33
CA GLY A 714 30.72 -23.75 -33.42
C GLY A 714 30.52 -22.65 -34.47
N LEU A 715 29.98 -21.50 -34.07
CA LEU A 715 29.83 -20.31 -34.91
C LEU A 715 30.69 -19.15 -34.39
N GLU A 716 31.32 -18.42 -35.31
CA GLU A 716 32.03 -17.18 -34.98
C GLU A 716 31.04 -16.09 -34.54
N SER A 717 31.28 -15.49 -33.38
CA SER A 717 30.46 -14.40 -32.82
C SER A 717 30.39 -13.17 -33.74
N LEU A 718 31.44 -12.91 -34.53
CA LEU A 718 31.48 -11.85 -35.55
C LEU A 718 30.45 -12.02 -36.69
N ARG A 719 29.82 -13.19 -36.83
CA ARG A 719 28.73 -13.45 -37.79
C ARG A 719 27.34 -13.11 -37.23
N VAL A 720 27.22 -12.72 -35.96
CA VAL A 720 25.93 -12.50 -35.28
C VAL A 720 25.79 -11.04 -34.83
N ASP A 721 24.81 -10.35 -35.41
CA ASP A 721 24.48 -8.96 -35.11
C ASP A 721 23.31 -8.88 -34.13
N LEU A 722 23.59 -8.50 -32.88
CA LEU A 722 22.59 -8.36 -31.82
C LEU A 722 22.13 -6.89 -31.73
N VAL A 723 20.84 -6.65 -32.00
CA VAL A 723 20.24 -5.30 -32.07
C VAL A 723 19.23 -5.11 -30.91
N PRO A 724 19.32 -4.01 -30.15
CA PRO A 724 18.36 -3.71 -29.08
C PRO A 724 16.97 -3.32 -29.64
N LEU A 725 16.03 -3.00 -28.75
CA LEU A 725 14.73 -2.45 -29.14
C LEU A 725 14.90 -1.11 -29.88
N ILE A 726 14.24 -0.99 -31.04
CA ILE A 726 14.10 0.26 -31.78
C ILE A 726 12.74 0.86 -31.41
N ILE A 727 12.73 2.12 -30.92
CA ILE A 727 11.54 2.74 -30.32
C ILE A 727 10.53 3.21 -31.37
N PHE A 728 11.00 3.81 -32.47
CA PHE A 728 10.12 4.33 -33.52
C PHE A 728 9.67 3.22 -34.47
N ASN A 729 8.38 3.18 -34.81
CA ASN A 729 7.83 2.09 -35.63
C ASN A 729 8.38 2.12 -37.06
N HIS A 730 8.57 3.30 -37.66
CA HIS A 730 9.24 3.45 -38.94
C HIS A 730 10.60 2.75 -38.99
N ASP A 731 11.50 3.08 -38.05
CA ASP A 731 12.85 2.52 -37.98
C ASP A 731 12.83 1.02 -37.68
N HIS A 732 11.90 0.55 -36.82
CA HIS A 732 11.68 -0.87 -36.55
C HIS A 732 11.29 -1.64 -37.82
N MET A 733 10.40 -1.08 -38.64
CA MET A 733 9.97 -1.69 -39.89
C MET A 733 11.10 -1.64 -40.94
N GLN A 734 11.79 -0.51 -41.07
CA GLN A 734 12.90 -0.37 -42.01
C GLN A 734 14.10 -1.28 -41.65
N SER A 735 14.28 -1.68 -40.39
CA SER A 735 15.36 -2.61 -40.02
C SER A 735 15.20 -4.02 -40.63
N TYR A 736 14.05 -4.39 -41.17
CA TYR A 736 13.90 -5.61 -42.00
C TYR A 736 14.66 -5.53 -43.35
N SER A 737 15.11 -4.34 -43.76
CA SER A 737 16.04 -4.19 -44.90
C SER A 737 17.43 -4.80 -44.65
N LEU A 738 17.77 -5.10 -43.39
CA LEU A 738 19.05 -5.67 -42.99
C LEU A 738 19.12 -7.20 -43.15
N MET A 739 18.00 -7.89 -43.41
CA MET A 739 17.97 -9.34 -43.59
C MET A 739 17.39 -9.75 -44.95
N ASP A 740 17.90 -10.84 -45.50
CA ASP A 740 17.42 -11.47 -46.72
C ASP A 740 16.32 -12.50 -46.44
N ILE A 741 16.48 -13.30 -45.39
CA ILE A 741 15.60 -14.43 -45.03
C ILE A 741 15.30 -14.38 -43.53
N SER A 742 14.01 -14.39 -43.18
CA SER A 742 13.57 -14.49 -41.78
C SER A 742 13.48 -15.95 -41.36
N LEU A 743 14.00 -16.25 -40.18
CA LEU A 743 13.91 -17.54 -39.53
C LEU A 743 12.89 -17.44 -38.38
N ASP A 744 11.80 -18.19 -38.47
CA ASP A 744 10.82 -18.24 -37.40
C ASP A 744 11.27 -19.13 -36.23
N THR A 745 10.65 -18.96 -35.08
CA THR A 745 10.95 -19.70 -33.85
C THR A 745 9.99 -20.88 -33.64
N PHE A 746 10.40 -21.88 -32.86
CA PHE A 746 9.59 -23.04 -32.53
C PHE A 746 9.95 -23.60 -31.13
N PRO A 747 9.01 -24.24 -30.39
CA PRO A 747 7.62 -24.52 -30.73
C PRO A 747 6.68 -23.30 -30.64
N TYR A 748 7.19 -22.09 -30.36
CA TYR A 748 6.41 -20.86 -30.35
C TYR A 748 6.81 -19.98 -31.54
N ALA A 749 5.97 -19.96 -32.58
CA ALA A 749 6.15 -19.18 -33.80
C ALA A 749 5.96 -17.66 -33.60
N GLY A 750 6.46 -16.88 -34.55
CA GLY A 750 6.18 -15.47 -34.72
C GLY A 750 4.72 -15.22 -35.08
N THR A 751 4.32 -13.95 -35.00
CA THR A 751 2.95 -13.55 -35.36
C THR A 751 2.98 -12.18 -36.01
N THR A 752 3.03 -11.11 -35.23
CA THR A 752 3.29 -9.74 -35.74
C THR A 752 4.62 -9.69 -36.46
N THR A 753 5.68 -10.25 -35.86
CA THR A 753 7.04 -10.32 -36.44
C THR A 753 7.10 -11.03 -37.79
N THR A 754 6.32 -12.10 -37.96
CA THR A 754 6.19 -12.83 -39.23
C THR A 754 5.39 -12.01 -40.25
N CYS A 755 4.30 -11.36 -39.83
CA CYS A 755 3.53 -10.45 -40.69
C CYS A 755 4.37 -9.25 -41.16
N GLU A 756 5.12 -8.62 -40.27
CA GLU A 756 6.03 -7.51 -40.54
C GLU A 756 7.15 -7.94 -41.51
N SER A 757 7.74 -9.13 -41.29
CA SER A 757 8.73 -9.73 -42.19
C SER A 757 8.21 -9.84 -43.63
N LEU A 758 7.06 -10.51 -43.82
CA LEU A 758 6.44 -10.68 -45.13
C LEU A 758 6.06 -9.33 -45.77
N TYR A 759 5.54 -8.40 -44.96
CA TYR A 759 5.15 -7.06 -45.42
C TYR A 759 6.36 -6.20 -45.83
N MET A 760 7.53 -6.42 -45.23
CA MET A 760 8.79 -5.75 -45.58
C MET A 760 9.59 -6.47 -46.67
N GLY A 761 9.01 -7.48 -47.33
CA GLY A 761 9.65 -8.20 -48.43
C GLY A 761 10.60 -9.30 -47.98
N VAL A 762 10.69 -9.60 -46.69
CA VAL A 762 11.56 -10.67 -46.19
C VAL A 762 10.76 -11.99 -46.19
N PRO A 763 11.08 -12.99 -47.02
CA PRO A 763 10.49 -14.31 -46.90
C PRO A 763 10.87 -14.94 -45.57
N CYS A 764 9.89 -15.56 -44.91
CA CYS A 764 10.07 -16.26 -43.65
C CYS A 764 10.01 -17.77 -43.88
N VAL A 765 10.87 -18.54 -43.22
CA VAL A 765 10.73 -20.00 -43.10
C VAL A 765 10.11 -20.31 -41.74
N THR A 766 9.08 -21.17 -41.69
CA THR A 766 8.43 -21.62 -40.45
C THR A 766 8.36 -23.14 -40.40
N MET A 767 8.13 -23.69 -39.21
CA MET A 767 7.86 -25.11 -39.00
C MET A 767 6.43 -25.31 -38.47
N GLY A 768 5.82 -26.46 -38.79
CA GLY A 768 4.56 -26.92 -38.20
C GLY A 768 4.78 -27.95 -37.09
N GLY A 769 3.80 -28.08 -36.19
CA GLY A 769 3.84 -29.03 -35.10
C GLY A 769 2.46 -29.36 -34.50
N SER A 770 2.49 -29.80 -33.25
CA SER A 770 1.37 -30.35 -32.47
C SER A 770 0.51 -29.32 -31.75
N VAL A 771 0.98 -28.07 -31.62
CA VAL A 771 0.34 -27.03 -30.81
C VAL A 771 0.07 -25.75 -31.59
N HIS A 772 -0.99 -25.03 -31.22
CA HIS A 772 -1.41 -23.75 -31.78
C HIS A 772 -0.23 -22.77 -31.92
N ALA A 773 0.55 -22.58 -30.85
CA ALA A 773 1.69 -21.66 -30.80
C ALA A 773 2.73 -21.92 -31.90
N HIS A 774 2.89 -23.17 -32.32
CA HIS A 774 3.80 -23.60 -33.38
C HIS A 774 3.17 -23.34 -34.75
N ASN A 775 1.88 -23.63 -34.88
CA ASN A 775 1.13 -23.56 -36.13
C ASN A 775 0.63 -22.15 -36.50
N VAL A 776 0.87 -21.11 -35.68
CA VAL A 776 0.56 -19.72 -36.08
C VAL A 776 1.32 -19.34 -37.37
N GLY A 777 2.63 -19.66 -37.45
CA GLY A 777 3.42 -19.45 -38.67
C GLY A 777 2.86 -20.23 -39.86
N VAL A 778 2.40 -21.47 -39.64
CA VAL A 778 1.72 -22.31 -40.65
C VAL A 778 0.46 -21.63 -41.20
N SER A 779 -0.41 -21.10 -40.33
CA SER A 779 -1.62 -20.37 -40.73
C SER A 779 -1.26 -19.14 -41.57
N LEU A 780 -0.33 -18.31 -41.08
CA LEU A 780 0.08 -17.07 -41.75
C LEU A 780 0.64 -17.33 -43.15
N LEU A 781 1.64 -18.23 -43.27
CA LEU A 781 2.31 -18.48 -44.55
C LEU A 781 1.36 -19.14 -45.57
N LYS A 782 0.57 -20.14 -45.17
CA LYS A 782 -0.40 -20.77 -46.07
C LYS A 782 -1.48 -19.79 -46.52
N THR A 783 -1.95 -18.90 -45.64
CA THR A 783 -2.94 -17.86 -46.00
C THR A 783 -2.39 -16.88 -47.03
N VAL A 784 -1.10 -16.53 -46.97
CA VAL A 784 -0.42 -15.68 -47.97
C VAL A 784 -0.08 -16.45 -49.26
N GLY A 785 -0.18 -17.78 -49.27
CA GLY A 785 0.13 -18.64 -50.41
C GLY A 785 1.58 -19.18 -50.45
N LEU A 786 2.29 -19.14 -49.32
CA LEU A 786 3.70 -19.51 -49.15
C LEU A 786 3.86 -20.91 -48.51
N SER A 787 2.99 -21.86 -48.87
CA SER A 787 3.00 -23.23 -48.34
C SER A 787 4.32 -23.97 -48.54
N ASN A 788 5.15 -23.53 -49.49
CA ASN A 788 6.48 -24.06 -49.78
C ASN A 788 7.58 -23.60 -48.80
N LEU A 789 7.26 -22.71 -47.86
CA LEU A 789 8.16 -22.23 -46.80
C LEU A 789 7.71 -22.74 -45.41
N VAL A 790 6.90 -23.80 -45.38
CA VAL A 790 6.37 -24.44 -44.18
C VAL A 790 6.93 -25.85 -44.06
N ALA A 791 7.95 -26.01 -43.22
CA ALA A 791 8.59 -27.29 -42.93
C ALA A 791 7.79 -28.15 -41.94
N LYS A 792 7.98 -29.47 -41.99
CA LYS A 792 7.39 -30.43 -41.05
C LYS A 792 8.36 -30.86 -39.94
N ASN A 793 9.65 -30.58 -40.09
CA ASN A 793 10.72 -30.96 -39.18
C ASN A 793 11.94 -30.04 -39.38
N GLU A 794 12.94 -30.14 -38.49
CA GLU A 794 14.11 -29.26 -38.49
C GLU A 794 14.99 -29.37 -39.73
N ASP A 795 15.04 -30.54 -40.36
CA ASP A 795 15.91 -30.77 -41.50
C ASP A 795 15.24 -30.20 -42.78
N GLU A 796 13.93 -30.42 -42.97
CA GLU A 796 13.13 -29.67 -43.97
C GLU A 796 13.21 -28.15 -43.76
N TYR A 797 13.22 -27.69 -42.49
CA TYR A 797 13.33 -26.27 -42.16
C TYR A 797 14.69 -25.70 -42.56
N ALA A 798 15.78 -26.44 -42.29
CA ALA A 798 17.11 -26.06 -42.73
C ALA A 798 17.21 -26.06 -44.27
N ASP A 799 16.74 -27.12 -44.94
CA ASP A 799 16.78 -27.24 -46.40
C ASP A 799 16.04 -26.09 -47.10
N MET A 800 14.87 -25.67 -46.60
CA MET A 800 14.15 -24.50 -47.13
C MET A 800 14.95 -23.20 -47.01
N ALA A 801 15.63 -22.99 -45.87
CA ALA A 801 16.49 -21.83 -45.67
C ALA A 801 17.73 -21.86 -46.59
N LEU A 802 18.32 -23.03 -46.82
CA LEU A 802 19.45 -23.23 -47.75
C LEU A 802 19.02 -23.06 -49.22
N GLN A 803 17.83 -23.50 -49.59
CA GLN A 803 17.27 -23.32 -50.93
C GLN A 803 17.04 -21.83 -51.23
N LEU A 804 16.48 -21.07 -50.29
CA LEU A 804 16.34 -19.62 -50.42
C LEU A 804 17.70 -18.91 -50.52
N ALA A 805 18.70 -19.35 -49.73
CA ALA A 805 20.03 -18.74 -49.71
C ALA A 805 20.88 -19.04 -50.97
N SER A 806 20.56 -20.10 -51.73
CA SER A 806 21.31 -20.51 -52.92
C SER A 806 20.81 -19.90 -54.24
N ASP A 807 19.52 -19.53 -54.35
CA ASP A 807 18.99 -18.79 -55.51
C ASP A 807 18.66 -17.32 -55.15
N ILE A 808 19.71 -16.49 -55.18
CA ILE A 808 19.63 -15.04 -54.97
C ILE A 808 18.68 -14.34 -55.96
N THR A 809 18.50 -14.90 -57.17
CA THR A 809 17.61 -14.33 -58.18
C THR A 809 16.14 -14.59 -57.85
N ALA A 810 15.79 -15.82 -57.46
CA ALA A 810 14.45 -16.15 -56.98
C ALA A 810 14.14 -15.41 -55.67
N LEU A 811 15.07 -15.37 -54.73
CA LEU A 811 14.96 -14.65 -53.46
C LEU A 811 14.64 -13.16 -53.67
N SER A 812 15.40 -12.48 -54.54
CA SER A 812 15.18 -11.07 -54.88
C SER A 812 13.83 -10.84 -55.59
N LYS A 813 13.43 -11.75 -56.48
CA LYS A 813 12.11 -11.70 -57.16
C LYS A 813 10.94 -11.92 -56.20
N LEU A 814 11.09 -12.81 -55.22
CA LEU A 814 10.10 -13.07 -54.19
C LEU A 814 9.94 -11.84 -53.28
N ARG A 815 11.06 -11.29 -52.79
CA ARG A 815 11.11 -10.09 -51.96
C ARG A 815 10.30 -8.92 -52.51
N MET A 816 10.51 -8.58 -53.77
CA MET A 816 9.81 -7.46 -54.42
C MET A 816 8.30 -7.72 -54.67
N LYS A 817 7.84 -8.97 -54.59
CA LYS A 817 6.43 -9.36 -54.78
C LYS A 817 5.69 -9.63 -53.46
N LEU A 818 6.40 -9.86 -52.37
CA LEU A 818 5.85 -10.43 -51.14
C LEU A 818 4.79 -9.54 -50.48
N ARG A 819 5.04 -8.22 -50.42
CA ARG A 819 4.07 -7.22 -49.93
C ARG A 819 2.76 -7.25 -50.71
N ASP A 820 2.86 -7.32 -52.03
CA ASP A 820 1.70 -7.39 -52.93
C ASP A 820 0.90 -8.68 -52.78
N LEU A 821 1.60 -9.82 -52.63
CA LEU A 821 0.98 -11.12 -52.36
C LEU A 821 0.22 -11.09 -51.03
N MET A 822 0.87 -10.58 -49.98
CA MET A 822 0.28 -10.46 -48.64
C MET A 822 -0.94 -9.54 -48.63
N LEU A 823 -0.88 -8.36 -49.26
CA LEU A 823 -2.00 -7.42 -49.35
C LEU A 823 -3.21 -7.98 -50.13
N LYS A 824 -2.98 -8.85 -51.12
CA LYS A 824 -4.05 -9.49 -51.90
C LYS A 824 -4.62 -10.75 -51.23
N SER A 825 -3.91 -11.29 -50.23
CA SER A 825 -4.32 -12.50 -49.50
C SER A 825 -5.48 -12.27 -48.52
N PRO A 826 -6.16 -13.34 -48.04
CA PRO A 826 -7.17 -13.21 -47.00
C PRO A 826 -6.66 -12.59 -45.69
N LEU A 827 -5.35 -12.69 -45.40
CA LEU A 827 -4.73 -12.19 -44.17
C LEU A 827 -4.85 -10.66 -44.03
N CYS A 828 -4.95 -9.91 -45.13
CA CYS A 828 -5.11 -8.45 -45.11
C CYS A 828 -6.53 -7.99 -45.50
N ASN A 829 -7.49 -8.92 -45.62
CA ASN A 829 -8.85 -8.62 -46.07
C ASN A 829 -9.81 -8.41 -44.89
N GLY A 830 -9.72 -7.24 -44.27
CA GLY A 830 -10.50 -6.92 -43.06
C GLY A 830 -12.02 -7.04 -43.23
N SER A 831 -12.57 -6.73 -44.41
CA SER A 831 -14.02 -6.87 -44.66
C SER A 831 -14.45 -8.34 -44.67
N LYS A 832 -13.78 -9.21 -45.44
CA LYS A 832 -14.11 -10.65 -45.45
C LYS A 832 -13.81 -11.33 -44.11
N PHE A 833 -12.76 -10.90 -43.41
CA PHE A 833 -12.46 -11.41 -42.09
C PHE A 833 -13.61 -11.12 -41.11
N THR A 834 -14.05 -9.86 -41.04
CA THR A 834 -15.11 -9.45 -40.12
C THR A 834 -16.46 -10.11 -40.46
N GLN A 835 -16.80 -10.30 -41.74
CA GLN A 835 -17.99 -11.08 -42.14
C GLN A 835 -17.94 -12.54 -41.65
N GLY A 836 -16.76 -13.18 -41.67
CA GLY A 836 -16.56 -14.52 -41.11
C GLY A 836 -16.69 -14.56 -39.57
N LEU A 837 -16.22 -13.49 -38.92
CA LEU A 837 -16.33 -13.30 -37.47
C LEU A 837 -17.79 -13.07 -37.04
N GLU A 838 -18.52 -12.20 -37.74
CA GLU A 838 -19.96 -11.93 -37.58
C GLU A 838 -20.82 -13.17 -37.75
N SER A 839 -20.47 -14.03 -38.73
CA SER A 839 -21.12 -15.32 -38.96
C SER A 839 -20.90 -16.26 -37.77
N SER A 840 -19.68 -16.29 -37.22
CA SER A 840 -19.35 -17.06 -36.01
C SER A 840 -20.11 -16.55 -34.79
N TYR A 841 -20.13 -15.22 -34.56
CA TYR A 841 -20.90 -14.59 -33.49
C TYR A 841 -22.40 -14.87 -33.58
N ARG A 842 -23.00 -14.77 -34.77
CA ARG A 842 -24.42 -15.13 -34.99
C ARG A 842 -24.68 -16.59 -34.63
N ASN A 843 -23.76 -17.51 -34.97
CA ASN A 843 -23.90 -18.92 -34.62
C ASN A 843 -23.74 -19.19 -33.12
N MET A 844 -22.80 -18.53 -32.43
CA MET A 844 -22.70 -18.59 -30.95
C MET A 844 -23.99 -18.09 -30.30
N TRP A 845 -24.53 -16.95 -30.76
CA TRP A 845 -25.76 -16.37 -30.24
C TRP A 845 -26.99 -17.27 -30.48
N ARG A 846 -27.11 -17.87 -31.67
CA ARG A 846 -28.14 -18.87 -31.99
C ARG A 846 -28.08 -20.12 -31.10
N ARG A 847 -26.89 -20.51 -30.63
CA ARG A 847 -26.71 -21.60 -29.65
C ARG A 847 -27.13 -21.18 -28.25
N TYR A 848 -26.73 -20.00 -27.79
CA TYR A 848 -27.20 -19.42 -26.53
C TYR A 848 -28.73 -19.28 -26.47
N CYS A 849 -29.38 -18.85 -27.55
CA CYS A 849 -30.84 -18.77 -27.63
C CYS A 849 -31.55 -20.14 -27.53
N LYS A 850 -30.82 -21.25 -27.73
CA LYS A 850 -31.28 -22.64 -27.57
C LYS A 850 -30.74 -23.30 -26.28
N ASP A 851 -30.18 -22.51 -25.37
CA ASP A 851 -29.56 -22.96 -24.12
C ASP A 851 -28.35 -23.91 -24.29
N ASP A 852 -27.76 -23.99 -25.49
CA ASP A 852 -26.49 -24.69 -25.73
C ASP A 852 -25.30 -23.76 -25.42
N VAL A 853 -24.94 -23.72 -24.14
CA VAL A 853 -23.86 -22.88 -23.61
C VAL A 853 -22.70 -23.77 -23.12
N PRO A 854 -21.50 -23.71 -23.75
CA PRO A 854 -20.39 -24.60 -23.40
C PRO A 854 -19.92 -24.51 -21.95
N SER A 855 -19.83 -23.31 -21.39
CA SER A 855 -19.38 -23.11 -20.00
C SER A 855 -20.36 -23.65 -18.96
N LEU A 856 -21.68 -23.48 -19.15
CA LEU A 856 -22.70 -23.94 -18.19
C LEU A 856 -22.62 -25.46 -18.02
N ARG A 857 -22.60 -26.20 -19.14
CA ARG A 857 -22.43 -27.67 -19.14
C ARG A 857 -21.14 -28.12 -18.45
N ARG A 858 -20.05 -27.37 -18.61
CA ARG A 858 -18.77 -27.64 -17.90
C ARG A 858 -18.90 -27.41 -16.40
N MET A 859 -19.46 -26.28 -15.97
CA MET A 859 -19.61 -25.94 -14.55
C MET A 859 -20.55 -26.91 -13.81
N GLU A 860 -21.63 -27.36 -14.44
CA GLU A 860 -22.50 -28.43 -13.93
C GLU A 860 -21.70 -29.74 -13.75
N THR A 861 -20.89 -30.12 -14.74
CA THR A 861 -20.06 -31.32 -14.68
C THR A 861 -19.00 -31.25 -13.58
N GLU A 862 -18.32 -30.09 -13.42
CA GLU A 862 -17.31 -29.89 -12.36
C GLU A 862 -17.95 -29.88 -10.96
N GLN A 863 -19.15 -29.32 -10.78
CA GLN A 863 -19.87 -29.38 -9.52
C GLN A 863 -20.24 -30.82 -9.13
N LEU A 864 -20.73 -31.62 -10.08
CA LEU A 864 -21.02 -33.05 -9.85
C LEU A 864 -19.76 -33.84 -9.50
N GLN A 865 -18.63 -33.59 -10.18
CA GLN A 865 -17.36 -34.23 -9.85
C GLN A 865 -16.84 -33.85 -8.47
N TYR A 866 -16.96 -32.58 -8.07
CA TYR A 866 -16.56 -32.11 -6.75
C TYR A 866 -17.42 -32.70 -5.63
N GLN A 867 -18.73 -32.79 -5.82
CA GLN A 867 -19.64 -33.49 -4.91
C GLN A 867 -19.29 -34.99 -4.79
N HIS A 868 -18.98 -35.66 -5.90
CA HIS A 868 -18.52 -37.06 -5.86
C HIS A 868 -17.19 -37.23 -5.13
N GLN A 869 -16.24 -36.31 -5.28
CA GLN A 869 -14.97 -36.37 -4.54
C GLN A 869 -15.18 -36.19 -3.03
N LEU A 870 -15.97 -35.20 -2.60
CA LEU A 870 -16.32 -35.01 -1.19
C LEU A 870 -17.02 -36.25 -0.60
N ASN A 871 -17.98 -36.83 -1.33
CA ASN A 871 -18.69 -38.05 -0.92
C ASN A 871 -17.82 -39.33 -0.98
N SER A 872 -16.58 -39.26 -1.48
CA SER A 872 -15.61 -40.37 -1.50
C SER A 872 -14.48 -40.21 -0.48
N GLN A 873 -14.46 -39.09 0.24
CA GLN A 873 -13.54 -38.80 1.35
C GLN A 873 -14.26 -38.83 2.72
N GLN A 874 -15.57 -39.09 2.72
CA GLN A 874 -16.39 -39.49 3.87
C GLN A 874 -16.58 -41.01 3.86
#